data_AF-W7UY52-F1
#
_entry.id   AF-W7UY52-F1
#
_cell.length_a   1.000
_cell.length_b   1.000
_cell.length_c   1.000
_cell.angle_alpha   90.00
_cell.angle_beta   90.00
_cell.angle_gamma   90.00
#
_symmetry.space_group_name_H-M   'P 1'
#
loop_
_entity.id
_entity.type
_entity.pdbx_description
1 polymer ?
#
loop_
_entity_poly.entity_id
_entity_poly.type
_entity_poly.pdbx_seq_one_letter_code
_entity_poly.pdbx_strand_id
1 'polypeptide(L)'
;MKKIISFSAALVIMLSGLSAVSCGKRTKENNDIKTNNTSDGVSEEKLPGYASPGPKVDVSSITGYYTMETVKMPDDAEYIYSVSNAENDEFQILYMPKNSRTKRIYLSDRDLSSFSFIERELPEEAISADYYEIIASDTDKYSDASVIYLIEDHGGLKMPEENDRDFDYEAYYNNCAASFLLVNYADNKVVSSFPIEFPDSDADPNGIFSIFEFDDYLLILRDSSIIFRINKADGSVSEITRLKADENCEDLWLAPFHFIKDRDGDLYVLRTNTEDCDLENQERPGRPSGIKYELCKLEGDSLSEPFITFHDDDCNPQTGYGKYKFIYLNDTALYGICDDGSQEEIINWYNSDLEPMSVFPVGNDEFIGIKAPPPEREATSELVKLKPGDISALAEKTELTIGVLVAPNDSPVETLRKEFNAANDRYHLKNVVYGDPNELVRGDESSGYADNSHEVFTKAYSQLCEDIQNGNGPDIVMGLYYGDFYRLAKNGALADMDQFLDGRSGYTRDDVFPAITKAMSAKDGKIYGLPASFTCDCLFVKNKFWDKPTWTMDEMLKFYDNAPDSAVNMYNYIVRSSMFEALKDSAYDVIDYDKGECHFDSDDFIKRLEFSKRFLPYYEDGLGEIYDYPEFSQEYRNDMFKWFGADKTLVINGAADTWINIIKDIQGNGEEINLVGYPTDNSERGGMIRPMNCYYITSSCQDKDGAWEFVAKALGNNQGIYSCFKPETRNIINKEVGVEHTASGIPIPSLTTEQADMLYDYLCKCSNAAVEYDDDMTTAIYEEANKYFTDLCSAKDAANAIQSRVSEIMKKYR
;
A
#
# COMPACT_ATOMS: atom_id res chain seq x y z
N MET A 1 -12.15 42.51 7.60
CA MET A 1 -10.76 42.62 7.11
C MET A 1 -10.16 41.22 7.21
N LYS A 2 -9.49 40.73 6.16
CA LYS A 2 -9.05 39.33 5.91
C LYS A 2 -10.12 38.37 5.34
N LYS A 3 -10.58 38.67 4.12
CA LYS A 3 -10.70 37.68 3.04
C LYS A 3 -9.35 37.64 2.32
N ILE A 4 -9.06 36.52 1.63
CA ILE A 4 -8.07 36.29 0.55
C ILE A 4 -7.03 35.20 0.93
N ILE A 5 -6.93 34.21 0.02
CA ILE A 5 -5.90 33.15 -0.22
C ILE A 5 -6.04 31.80 0.53
N SER A 6 -6.79 30.88 -0.07
CA SER A 6 -6.52 29.42 0.03
C SER A 6 -6.87 28.77 -1.32
N PHE A 7 -6.03 28.98 -2.34
CA PHE A 7 -6.32 28.54 -3.73
C PHE A 7 -5.12 27.84 -4.41
N SER A 8 -4.09 27.45 -3.65
CA SER A 8 -2.76 27.17 -4.22
C SER A 8 -2.18 25.79 -3.87
N ALA A 9 -2.58 25.20 -2.74
CA ALA A 9 -1.89 24.03 -2.20
C ALA A 9 -2.18 22.72 -2.95
N ALA A 10 -3.37 22.58 -3.56
CA ALA A 10 -3.81 21.32 -4.15
C ALA A 10 -3.47 21.14 -5.64
N LEU A 11 -2.83 22.12 -6.31
CA LEU A 11 -2.43 21.99 -7.73
C LEU A 11 -0.95 21.61 -7.92
N VAL A 12 -0.09 21.84 -6.92
CA VAL A 12 1.37 21.63 -7.01
C VAL A 12 1.80 20.24 -6.53
N ILE A 13 0.94 19.53 -5.79
CA ILE A 13 1.23 18.17 -5.26
C ILE A 13 1.29 17.10 -6.37
N MET A 14 0.84 17.39 -7.59
CA MET A 14 0.93 16.45 -8.73
C MET A 14 2.35 16.33 -9.36
N LEU A 15 3.38 16.97 -8.81
CA LEU A 15 4.75 16.97 -9.36
C LEU A 15 5.75 16.02 -8.67
N SER A 16 5.29 15.17 -7.75
CA SER A 16 5.98 13.92 -7.40
C SER A 16 5.04 12.78 -7.74
N GLY A 17 5.51 11.79 -8.50
CA GLY A 17 4.69 10.66 -8.96
C GLY A 17 3.96 9.99 -7.80
N LEU A 18 2.67 10.24 -7.68
CA LEU A 18 1.73 9.49 -6.85
C LEU A 18 0.40 9.42 -7.60
N SER A 19 0.06 8.20 -8.00
CA SER A 19 -1.22 7.76 -8.51
C SER A 19 -2.30 7.92 -7.43
N ALA A 20 -3.04 9.02 -7.45
CA ALA A 20 -4.31 9.13 -6.74
C ALA A 20 -5.44 8.72 -7.70
N VAL A 21 -6.02 7.54 -7.48
CA VAL A 21 -7.26 7.10 -8.12
C VAL A 21 -8.38 8.02 -7.64
N SER A 22 -8.73 9.03 -8.43
CA SER A 22 -9.88 9.88 -8.12
C SER A 22 -11.17 9.15 -8.54
N CYS A 23 -11.99 8.77 -7.55
CA CYS A 23 -13.34 8.26 -7.76
C CYS A 23 -14.23 9.36 -8.36
N GLY A 24 -14.35 9.39 -9.68
CA GLY A 24 -15.37 10.15 -10.39
C GLY A 24 -16.75 9.50 -10.21
N LYS A 25 -17.71 10.26 -9.64
CA LYS A 25 -19.14 9.90 -9.57
C LYS A 25 -19.66 9.50 -10.95
N ARG A 26 -19.93 8.20 -11.15
CA ARG A 26 -20.65 7.68 -12.33
C ARG A 26 -22.10 8.16 -12.30
N THR A 27 -22.44 9.13 -13.15
CA THR A 27 -23.82 9.33 -13.58
C THR A 27 -24.27 8.12 -14.39
N LYS A 28 -25.41 7.55 -14.00
CA LYS A 28 -26.04 6.41 -14.66
C LYS A 28 -26.41 6.75 -16.10
N GLU A 29 -25.63 6.28 -17.07
CA GLU A 29 -26.13 6.02 -18.41
C GLU A 29 -25.82 4.57 -18.80
N ASN A 30 -26.91 3.84 -19.06
CA ASN A 30 -26.91 2.47 -19.54
C ASN A 30 -26.13 2.37 -20.85
N ASN A 31 -25.00 1.66 -20.82
CA ASN A 31 -24.44 1.02 -22.00
C ASN A 31 -24.32 -0.47 -21.71
N ASP A 32 -25.23 -1.24 -22.30
CA ASP A 32 -25.24 -2.71 -22.34
C ASP A 32 -23.95 -3.20 -23.03
N ILE A 33 -22.87 -3.36 -22.27
CA ILE A 33 -21.80 -4.30 -22.64
C ILE A 33 -22.31 -5.65 -22.17
N LYS A 34 -22.79 -6.45 -23.13
CA LYS A 34 -23.12 -7.86 -22.91
C LYS A 34 -21.87 -8.57 -22.38
N THR A 35 -21.82 -8.77 -21.07
CA THR A 35 -21.06 -9.85 -20.47
C THR A 35 -21.72 -11.15 -20.91
N ASN A 36 -21.13 -11.80 -21.92
CA ASN A 36 -21.44 -13.19 -22.19
C ASN A 36 -20.88 -14.03 -21.05
N ASN A 37 -21.68 -14.17 -19.99
CA ASN A 37 -21.62 -15.33 -19.11
C ASN A 37 -22.08 -16.53 -19.92
N THR A 38 -21.16 -17.18 -20.60
CA THR A 38 -21.30 -18.58 -21.02
C THR A 38 -20.30 -19.39 -20.22
N SER A 39 -20.82 -20.04 -19.17
CA SER A 39 -20.23 -21.22 -18.54
C SER A 39 -20.30 -22.40 -19.50
N ASP A 40 -19.71 -22.25 -20.68
CA ASP A 40 -19.49 -23.36 -21.61
C ASP A 40 -18.04 -23.79 -21.43
N GLY A 41 -17.88 -24.99 -20.87
CA GLY A 41 -16.57 -25.61 -20.71
C GLY A 41 -15.78 -25.52 -22.01
N VAL A 42 -14.66 -24.80 -21.96
CA VAL A 42 -13.60 -24.96 -22.94
C VAL A 42 -13.13 -26.39 -22.80
N SER A 43 -13.53 -27.23 -23.74
CA SER A 43 -12.98 -28.58 -23.87
C SER A 43 -11.47 -28.46 -23.98
N GLU A 44 -10.78 -29.06 -23.02
CA GLU A 44 -9.34 -29.29 -23.00
C GLU A 44 -8.90 -30.04 -24.26
N GLU A 45 -8.56 -29.33 -25.32
CA GLU A 45 -7.62 -29.88 -26.30
C GLU A 45 -6.22 -29.81 -25.68
N LYS A 46 -5.75 -30.96 -25.19
CA LYS A 46 -4.36 -31.18 -24.79
C LYS A 46 -3.44 -30.74 -25.92
N LEU A 47 -2.64 -29.70 -25.67
CA LEU A 47 -1.63 -29.23 -26.61
C LEU A 47 -0.47 -30.25 -26.71
N PRO A 48 0.02 -30.56 -27.93
CA PRO A 48 1.13 -31.48 -28.11
C PRO A 48 2.46 -30.76 -27.83
N GLY A 49 3.14 -31.13 -26.74
CA GLY A 49 4.53 -30.72 -26.51
C GLY A 49 4.95 -30.40 -25.07
N TYR A 50 4.27 -30.92 -24.05
CA TYR A 50 4.64 -30.69 -22.64
C TYR A 50 6.15 -30.88 -22.39
N ALA A 51 6.79 -29.82 -21.88
CA ALA A 51 7.93 -29.97 -20.99
C ALA A 51 7.50 -30.84 -19.79
N SER A 52 8.43 -31.56 -19.17
CA SER A 52 8.08 -32.44 -18.04
C SER A 52 7.39 -31.63 -16.95
N PRO A 53 6.29 -32.12 -16.34
CA PRO A 53 5.61 -31.40 -15.27
C PRO A 53 6.62 -31.07 -14.17
N GLY A 54 6.58 -29.82 -13.70
CA GLY A 54 7.45 -29.34 -12.61
C GLY A 54 7.27 -30.16 -11.32
N PRO A 55 8.07 -29.87 -10.28
CA PRO A 55 7.95 -30.55 -9.00
C PRO A 55 6.53 -30.35 -8.42
N LYS A 56 6.02 -31.37 -7.73
CA LYS A 56 4.81 -31.25 -6.93
C LYS A 56 5.08 -30.42 -5.68
N VAL A 57 4.05 -29.77 -5.15
CA VAL A 57 4.14 -29.02 -3.87
C VAL A 57 4.63 -29.96 -2.77
N ASP A 58 5.72 -29.58 -2.11
CA ASP A 58 6.21 -30.27 -0.92
C ASP A 58 5.40 -29.82 0.30
N VAL A 59 4.38 -30.62 0.62
CA VAL A 59 3.50 -30.36 1.75
C VAL A 59 4.08 -30.78 3.10
N SER A 60 5.26 -31.40 3.13
CA SER A 60 5.82 -31.96 4.38
C SER A 60 6.17 -30.91 5.42
N SER A 61 6.40 -29.66 5.00
CA SER A 61 6.68 -28.51 5.87
C SER A 61 5.49 -27.55 5.99
N ILE A 62 4.35 -27.83 5.36
CA ILE A 62 3.18 -26.95 5.41
C ILE A 62 2.39 -27.24 6.68
N THR A 63 2.39 -26.27 7.60
CA THR A 63 1.59 -26.26 8.83
C THR A 63 0.58 -25.12 8.81
N GLY A 64 -0.47 -25.25 9.63
CA GLY A 64 -1.47 -24.21 9.81
C GLY A 64 -2.19 -23.79 8.53
N TYR A 65 -2.41 -24.72 7.59
CA TYR A 65 -3.07 -24.43 6.30
C TYR A 65 -4.58 -24.31 6.46
N TYR A 66 -5.11 -23.12 6.18
CA TYR A 66 -6.54 -22.81 6.23
C TYR A 66 -7.02 -22.25 4.89
N THR A 67 -8.32 -22.35 4.67
CA THR A 67 -9.03 -21.73 3.55
C THR A 67 -10.12 -20.82 4.10
N MET A 68 -10.55 -19.84 3.30
CA MET A 68 -11.62 -18.93 3.67
C MET A 68 -12.79 -18.97 2.69
N GLU A 69 -13.99 -18.71 3.22
CA GLU A 69 -15.22 -18.51 2.44
C GLU A 69 -15.88 -17.19 2.87
N THR A 70 -16.08 -16.27 1.94
CA THR A 70 -16.77 -15.00 2.21
C THR A 70 -18.25 -15.22 2.49
N VAL A 71 -18.72 -14.63 3.57
CA VAL A 71 -20.12 -14.65 4.01
C VAL A 71 -20.84 -13.46 3.42
N LYS A 72 -21.99 -13.71 2.79
CA LYS A 72 -22.83 -12.64 2.26
C LYS A 72 -23.62 -11.96 3.38
N MET A 73 -23.12 -10.82 3.85
CA MET A 73 -23.81 -9.99 4.84
C MET A 73 -25.04 -9.29 4.26
N PRO A 74 -26.01 -8.89 5.11
CA PRO A 74 -27.09 -7.99 4.74
C PRO A 74 -26.59 -6.66 4.13
N ASP A 75 -27.33 -6.11 3.15
CA ASP A 75 -26.89 -4.96 2.35
C ASP A 75 -26.69 -3.65 3.16
N ASP A 76 -27.30 -3.56 4.35
CA ASP A 76 -27.17 -2.42 5.26
C ASP A 76 -25.92 -2.50 6.13
N ALA A 77 -25.24 -3.64 6.24
CA ALA A 77 -24.04 -3.76 7.05
C ALA A 77 -22.88 -2.99 6.39
N GLU A 78 -22.26 -2.08 7.15
CA GLU A 78 -21.10 -1.30 6.74
C GLU A 78 -19.82 -1.79 7.42
N TYR A 79 -19.82 -1.86 8.75
CA TYR A 79 -18.65 -2.23 9.53
C TYR A 79 -18.97 -3.27 10.61
N ILE A 80 -18.23 -4.36 10.69
CA ILE A 80 -18.44 -5.45 11.66
C ILE A 80 -17.39 -5.31 12.76
N TYR A 81 -17.84 -5.21 14.01
CA TYR A 81 -16.95 -5.04 15.16
C TYR A 81 -16.57 -6.36 15.81
N SER A 82 -17.53 -7.27 15.96
CA SER A 82 -17.31 -8.54 16.65
C SER A 82 -18.34 -9.60 16.30
N VAL A 83 -17.96 -10.85 16.55
CA VAL A 83 -18.83 -12.01 16.48
C VAL A 83 -18.69 -12.80 17.79
N SER A 84 -19.81 -13.14 18.41
CA SER A 84 -19.87 -13.97 19.62
C SER A 84 -20.92 -15.06 19.50
N ASN A 85 -20.80 -16.11 20.30
CA ASN A 85 -21.89 -17.07 20.47
C ASN A 85 -23.07 -16.39 21.16
N ALA A 86 -24.28 -16.84 20.86
CA ALA A 86 -25.52 -16.38 21.47
C ALA A 86 -26.35 -17.56 21.98
N GLU A 87 -27.41 -17.26 22.75
CA GLU A 87 -28.44 -18.24 23.11
C GLU A 87 -29.05 -18.92 21.87
N ASN A 88 -29.67 -20.10 22.06
CA ASN A 88 -30.27 -20.91 21.00
C ASN A 88 -29.31 -21.45 19.92
N ASP A 89 -28.00 -21.53 20.21
CA ASP A 89 -26.98 -22.01 19.27
C ASP A 89 -26.88 -21.12 18.01
N GLU A 90 -26.95 -19.81 18.22
CA GLU A 90 -26.82 -18.77 17.18
C GLU A 90 -25.51 -17.97 17.35
N PHE A 91 -25.21 -17.14 16.35
CA PHE A 91 -24.20 -16.10 16.44
C PHE A 91 -24.86 -14.74 16.65
N GLN A 92 -24.23 -13.94 17.50
CA GLN A 92 -24.47 -12.51 17.60
C GLN A 92 -23.37 -11.76 16.87
N ILE A 93 -23.76 -10.84 15.97
CA ILE A 93 -22.83 -10.05 15.17
C ILE A 93 -23.10 -8.57 15.43
N LEU A 94 -22.13 -7.89 16.04
CA LEU A 94 -22.18 -6.45 16.28
C LEU A 94 -21.67 -5.71 15.04
N TYR A 95 -22.48 -4.82 14.48
CA TYR A 95 -22.16 -4.12 13.25
C TYR A 95 -22.67 -2.67 13.24
N MET A 96 -22.04 -1.81 12.44
CA MET A 96 -22.52 -0.48 12.08
C MET A 96 -23.29 -0.57 10.76
N PRO A 97 -24.55 -0.10 10.73
CA PRO A 97 -25.28 0.04 9.48
C PRO A 97 -24.80 1.24 8.66
N LYS A 98 -24.99 1.17 7.34
CA LYS A 98 -24.72 2.27 6.40
C LYS A 98 -25.44 3.55 6.80
N ASN A 99 -24.71 4.66 6.82
CA ASN A 99 -25.21 5.98 7.20
C ASN A 99 -25.83 6.01 8.62
N SER A 100 -25.37 5.17 9.53
CA SER A 100 -25.82 5.16 10.92
C SER A 100 -24.64 5.37 11.87
N ARG A 101 -24.88 6.12 12.95
CA ARG A 101 -23.91 6.32 14.03
C ARG A 101 -24.13 5.36 15.21
N THR A 102 -25.13 4.48 15.13
CA THR A 102 -25.50 3.58 16.22
C THR A 102 -25.27 2.14 15.79
N LYS A 103 -24.48 1.41 16.59
CA LYS A 103 -24.23 -0.03 16.40
C LYS A 103 -25.54 -0.82 16.54
N ARG A 104 -25.63 -1.90 15.78
CA ARG A 104 -26.76 -2.83 15.73
C ARG A 104 -26.28 -4.27 15.86
N ILE A 105 -27.23 -5.16 16.12
CA ILE A 105 -26.96 -6.58 16.31
C ILE A 105 -27.75 -7.38 15.29
N TYR A 106 -27.05 -8.26 14.57
CA TYR A 106 -27.64 -9.38 13.84
C TYR A 106 -27.56 -10.66 14.67
N LEU A 107 -28.64 -11.42 14.70
CA LEU A 107 -28.59 -12.85 15.00
C LEU A 107 -28.45 -13.62 13.71
N SER A 108 -27.66 -14.67 13.76
CA SER A 108 -27.43 -15.55 12.63
C SER A 108 -27.35 -17.00 13.08
N ASP A 109 -27.77 -17.92 12.23
CA ASP A 109 -27.54 -19.34 12.44
C ASP A 109 -26.03 -19.67 12.37
N ARG A 110 -25.63 -20.85 12.87
CA ARG A 110 -24.25 -21.34 12.83
C ARG A 110 -23.65 -21.38 11.41
N ASP A 111 -24.51 -21.53 10.40
CA ASP A 111 -24.11 -21.52 9.01
C ASP A 111 -24.00 -20.11 8.41
N LEU A 112 -24.21 -19.04 9.17
CA LEU A 112 -24.18 -17.65 8.69
C LEU A 112 -25.00 -17.45 7.40
N SER A 113 -26.13 -18.17 7.31
CA SER A 113 -26.95 -18.27 6.11
C SER A 113 -28.23 -17.44 6.21
N SER A 114 -28.60 -17.09 7.43
CA SER A 114 -29.76 -16.29 7.80
C SER A 114 -29.36 -15.19 8.77
N PHE A 115 -29.94 -14.01 8.61
CA PHE A 115 -29.68 -12.86 9.47
C PHE A 115 -31.00 -12.22 9.88
N SER A 116 -31.20 -12.03 11.18
CA SER A 116 -32.35 -11.32 11.73
C SER A 116 -31.89 -10.19 12.65
N PHE A 117 -32.45 -9.00 12.41
CA PHE A 117 -32.19 -7.84 13.26
C PHE A 117 -32.89 -7.99 14.62
N ILE A 118 -32.20 -7.63 15.69
CA ILE A 118 -32.78 -7.56 17.03
C ILE A 118 -33.39 -6.17 17.23
N GLU A 119 -34.71 -6.10 17.26
CA GLU A 119 -35.43 -4.89 17.67
C GLU A 119 -35.65 -4.93 19.18
N ARG A 120 -34.98 -4.01 19.90
CA ARG A 120 -35.06 -3.86 21.34
C ARG A 120 -35.74 -2.53 21.70
N GLU A 121 -36.61 -2.55 22.71
CA GLU A 121 -37.24 -1.32 23.23
C GLU A 121 -36.16 -0.34 23.72
N LEU A 122 -36.25 0.93 23.36
CA LEU A 122 -35.33 1.94 23.88
C LEU A 122 -35.82 2.46 25.23
N PRO A 123 -34.92 2.67 26.21
CA PRO A 123 -35.28 3.31 27.48
C PRO A 123 -35.71 4.77 27.24
N GLU A 124 -36.57 5.31 28.11
CA GLU A 124 -37.12 6.68 27.96
C GLU A 124 -35.99 7.73 27.88
N GLU A 125 -34.92 7.53 28.64
CA GLU A 125 -33.75 8.39 28.68
C GLU A 125 -33.04 8.44 27.32
N ALA A 126 -32.83 7.30 26.66
CA ALA A 126 -32.22 7.26 25.32
C ALA A 126 -33.12 7.84 24.22
N ILE A 127 -34.44 7.69 24.36
CA ILE A 127 -35.41 8.33 23.44
C ILE A 127 -35.33 9.86 23.56
N SER A 128 -35.10 10.37 24.77
CA SER A 128 -35.05 11.81 25.06
C SER A 128 -33.70 12.47 24.78
N ALA A 129 -32.64 11.67 24.64
CA ALA A 129 -31.28 12.16 24.47
C ALA A 129 -31.01 12.76 23.09
N ASP A 130 -29.97 13.59 23.00
CA ASP A 130 -29.47 14.09 21.72
C ASP A 130 -28.64 13.03 21.00
N TYR A 131 -27.88 12.23 21.75
CA TYR A 131 -27.13 11.07 21.28
C TYR A 131 -27.13 9.94 22.31
N TYR A 132 -27.08 8.69 21.83
CA TYR A 132 -26.86 7.53 22.69
C TYR A 132 -26.04 6.45 21.96
N GLU A 133 -25.31 5.67 22.74
CA GLU A 133 -24.55 4.51 22.25
C GLU A 133 -24.66 3.34 23.23
N ILE A 134 -24.74 2.12 22.71
CA ILE A 134 -24.57 0.90 23.51
C ILE A 134 -23.08 0.64 23.65
N ILE A 135 -22.55 0.78 24.86
CA ILE A 135 -21.12 0.59 25.14
C ILE A 135 -20.80 -0.78 25.76
N ALA A 136 -21.80 -1.44 26.36
CA ALA A 136 -21.72 -2.83 26.82
C ALA A 136 -23.08 -3.52 26.75
N SER A 137 -23.08 -4.81 26.44
CA SER A 137 -24.26 -5.68 26.44
C SER A 137 -23.85 -7.08 26.85
N ASP A 138 -24.78 -7.85 27.40
CA ASP A 138 -24.57 -9.27 27.64
C ASP A 138 -24.19 -9.94 26.31
N THR A 139 -23.16 -10.78 26.37
CA THR A 139 -22.53 -11.40 25.19
C THR A 139 -23.27 -12.66 24.75
N ASP A 140 -23.80 -13.43 25.71
CA ASP A 140 -24.51 -14.70 25.47
C ASP A 140 -26.04 -14.57 25.42
N LYS A 141 -26.59 -13.42 25.83
CA LYS A 141 -28.04 -13.17 25.90
C LYS A 141 -28.40 -11.91 25.16
N TYR A 142 -29.48 -11.98 24.38
CA TYR A 142 -29.99 -10.79 23.72
C TYR A 142 -31.40 -10.41 24.17
N SER A 143 -32.29 -11.36 24.45
CA SER A 143 -33.67 -11.00 24.83
C SER A 143 -33.78 -10.59 26.28
N ASP A 144 -33.07 -11.32 27.15
CA ASP A 144 -33.05 -11.15 28.60
C ASP A 144 -31.66 -10.67 29.04
N ALA A 145 -31.31 -9.45 28.61
CA ALA A 145 -29.96 -8.89 28.71
C ALA A 145 -29.91 -7.65 29.62
N SER A 146 -28.78 -7.48 30.30
CA SER A 146 -28.36 -6.19 30.86
C SER A 146 -27.54 -5.43 29.82
N VAL A 147 -27.73 -4.12 29.70
CA VAL A 147 -27.09 -3.27 28.68
C VAL A 147 -26.70 -1.95 29.29
N ILE A 148 -25.50 -1.45 28.99
CA ILE A 148 -25.06 -0.12 29.42
C ILE A 148 -25.09 0.82 28.22
N TYR A 149 -25.83 1.91 28.38
CA TYR A 149 -25.91 3.01 27.43
C TYR A 149 -25.01 4.16 27.89
N LEU A 150 -24.26 4.74 26.96
CA LEU A 150 -23.77 6.11 27.05
C LEU A 150 -24.89 7.02 26.53
N ILE A 151 -25.25 8.02 27.32
CA ILE A 151 -26.28 9.01 27.01
C ILE A 151 -25.63 10.39 27.02
N GLU A 152 -25.76 11.12 25.91
CA GLU A 152 -25.23 12.48 25.76
C GLU A 152 -26.37 13.48 25.52
N ASP A 153 -26.35 14.56 26.30
CA ASP A 153 -27.14 15.77 26.09
C ASP A 153 -26.23 16.86 25.52
N HIS A 154 -26.57 17.41 24.36
CA HIS A 154 -25.82 18.47 23.68
C HIS A 154 -26.60 19.80 23.67
N GLY A 155 -27.55 19.96 24.59
CA GLY A 155 -28.39 21.16 24.70
C GLY A 155 -29.46 21.25 23.61
N GLY A 156 -29.93 20.12 23.09
CA GLY A 156 -30.91 20.01 22.02
C GLY A 156 -30.30 20.05 20.61
N LEU A 157 -28.97 20.01 20.49
CA LEU A 157 -28.25 19.99 19.22
C LEU A 157 -28.06 18.55 18.75
N LYS A 158 -28.62 18.20 17.59
CA LYS A 158 -28.38 16.90 16.95
C LYS A 158 -27.30 17.03 15.90
N MET A 159 -26.27 16.19 16.03
CA MET A 159 -25.18 16.13 15.06
C MET A 159 -25.72 15.79 13.66
N PRO A 160 -25.34 16.53 12.61
CA PRO A 160 -25.79 16.25 11.25
C PRO A 160 -25.24 14.91 10.75
N GLU A 161 -26.01 14.22 9.89
CA GLU A 161 -25.59 12.95 9.28
C GLU A 161 -24.37 13.12 8.37
N GLU A 162 -24.26 14.27 7.67
CA GLU A 162 -23.12 14.65 6.85
C GLU A 162 -22.43 15.89 7.43
N ASN A 163 -21.17 16.13 7.07
CA ASN A 163 -20.43 17.31 7.51
C ASN A 163 -21.09 18.59 6.99
N ASP A 164 -21.64 19.40 7.89
CA ASP A 164 -22.38 20.62 7.60
C ASP A 164 -21.58 21.82 8.12
N ARG A 165 -21.05 22.63 7.20
CA ARG A 165 -20.24 23.80 7.54
C ARG A 165 -21.00 24.89 8.30
N ASP A 166 -22.32 24.84 8.27
CA ASP A 166 -23.19 25.77 8.99
C ASP A 166 -23.61 25.24 10.38
N PHE A 167 -23.22 24.01 10.74
CA PHE A 167 -23.44 23.44 12.07
C PHE A 167 -22.41 23.94 13.08
N ASP A 168 -22.88 24.33 14.27
CA ASP A 168 -22.03 24.84 15.36
C ASP A 168 -21.41 23.68 16.15
N TYR A 169 -20.36 23.08 15.57
CA TYR A 169 -19.61 21.98 16.19
C TYR A 169 -19.01 22.38 17.54
N GLU A 170 -18.57 23.64 17.69
CA GLU A 170 -17.99 24.13 18.94
C GLU A 170 -19.05 24.14 20.05
N ALA A 171 -20.26 24.63 19.76
CA ALA A 171 -21.37 24.58 20.71
C ALA A 171 -21.82 23.13 21.01
N TYR A 172 -21.84 22.26 20.01
CA TYR A 172 -22.21 20.84 20.20
C TYR A 172 -21.30 20.14 21.22
N TYR A 173 -19.97 20.28 21.06
CA TYR A 173 -19.01 19.66 21.97
C TYR A 173 -18.96 20.36 23.34
N ASN A 174 -19.07 21.70 23.39
CA ASN A 174 -19.05 22.45 24.65
C ASN A 174 -20.27 22.19 25.54
N ASN A 175 -21.41 21.82 24.96
CA ASN A 175 -22.64 21.52 25.70
C ASN A 175 -22.78 20.03 26.05
N CYS A 176 -21.83 19.18 25.66
CA CYS A 176 -21.91 17.73 25.88
C CYS A 176 -21.89 17.39 27.38
N ALA A 177 -22.99 16.84 27.88
CA ALA A 177 -23.08 16.22 29.19
C ALA A 177 -23.34 14.72 29.02
N ALA A 178 -22.32 13.90 29.33
CA ALA A 178 -22.36 12.45 29.23
C ALA A 178 -22.77 11.79 30.55
N SER A 179 -23.57 10.73 30.47
CA SER A 179 -23.98 9.90 31.60
C SER A 179 -24.17 8.45 31.17
N PHE A 180 -24.20 7.52 32.13
CA PHE A 180 -24.39 6.10 31.83
C PHE A 180 -25.67 5.56 32.46
N LEU A 181 -26.30 4.66 31.72
CA LEU A 181 -27.54 4.02 32.11
C LEU A 181 -27.42 2.51 31.94
N LEU A 182 -27.55 1.78 33.05
CA LEU A 182 -27.75 0.34 33.02
C LEU A 182 -29.23 0.06 32.78
N VAL A 183 -29.55 -0.72 31.76
CA VAL A 183 -30.91 -1.10 31.40
C VAL A 183 -31.02 -2.61 31.35
N ASN A 184 -31.99 -3.17 32.06
CA ASN A 184 -32.27 -4.60 32.05
C ASN A 184 -33.50 -4.88 31.19
N TYR A 185 -33.37 -5.90 30.36
CA TYR A 185 -34.38 -6.35 29.42
C TYR A 185 -34.94 -7.71 29.80
N ALA A 186 -36.21 -7.93 29.47
CA ALA A 186 -36.81 -9.25 29.36
C ALA A 186 -37.69 -9.29 28.11
N ASP A 187 -37.54 -10.32 27.28
CA ASP A 187 -38.18 -10.42 25.96
C ASP A 187 -37.98 -9.13 25.11
N ASN A 188 -36.78 -8.55 25.16
CA ASN A 188 -36.41 -7.28 24.49
C ASN A 188 -37.19 -6.03 24.96
N LYS A 189 -37.90 -6.11 26.09
CA LYS A 189 -38.61 -4.97 26.71
C LYS A 189 -37.89 -4.46 27.94
N VAL A 190 -37.95 -3.16 28.15
CA VAL A 190 -37.32 -2.51 29.31
C VAL A 190 -38.06 -2.96 30.57
N VAL A 191 -37.32 -3.60 31.49
CA VAL A 191 -37.84 -4.03 32.80
C VAL A 191 -37.42 -3.05 33.89
N SER A 192 -36.19 -2.55 33.82
CA SER A 192 -35.65 -1.54 34.75
C SER A 192 -34.52 -0.76 34.11
N SER A 193 -34.36 0.51 34.51
CA SER A 193 -33.21 1.34 34.19
C SER A 193 -32.63 1.92 35.49
N PHE A 194 -31.30 1.99 35.56
CA PHE A 194 -30.54 2.53 36.70
C PHE A 194 -29.46 3.49 36.18
N PRO A 195 -29.41 4.75 36.65
CA PRO A 195 -28.26 5.61 36.38
C PRO A 195 -27.04 5.02 37.07
N ILE A 196 -25.91 5.01 36.38
CA ILE A 196 -24.63 4.55 36.95
C ILE A 196 -23.87 5.77 37.45
N GLU A 197 -23.62 5.82 38.76
CA GLU A 197 -22.87 6.89 39.41
C GLU A 197 -21.50 6.38 39.86
N PHE A 198 -20.43 7.04 39.43
CA PHE A 198 -19.07 6.70 39.85
C PHE A 198 -18.70 7.37 41.18
N PRO A 199 -17.97 6.69 42.09
CA PRO A 199 -17.65 7.20 43.42
C PRO A 199 -16.72 8.43 43.44
N ASP A 200 -15.90 8.63 42.40
CA ASP A 200 -14.91 9.72 42.28
C ASP A 200 -15.36 10.76 41.25
N SER A 201 -15.24 12.05 41.59
CA SER A 201 -15.61 13.18 40.71
C SER A 201 -14.66 13.41 39.53
N ASP A 202 -13.51 12.75 39.54
CA ASP A 202 -12.48 12.85 38.50
C ASP A 202 -12.63 11.75 37.43
N ALA A 203 -13.62 10.86 37.58
CA ALA A 203 -14.00 9.89 36.55
C ALA A 203 -14.69 10.62 35.38
N ASP A 204 -13.94 10.95 34.33
CA ASP A 204 -14.51 11.45 33.08
C ASP A 204 -15.33 10.34 32.40
N PRO A 205 -16.64 10.52 32.15
CA PRO A 205 -17.42 9.61 31.33
C PRO A 205 -16.82 9.38 29.93
N ASN A 206 -16.13 10.38 29.38
CA ASN A 206 -15.43 10.25 28.10
C ASN A 206 -14.09 9.50 28.23
N GLY A 207 -13.66 9.22 29.47
CA GLY A 207 -12.46 8.49 29.83
C GLY A 207 -12.66 6.98 29.99
N ILE A 208 -13.75 6.38 29.49
CA ILE A 208 -13.87 4.91 29.48
C ILE A 208 -12.76 4.30 28.63
N PHE A 209 -11.99 3.41 29.25
CA PHE A 209 -10.93 2.68 28.57
C PHE A 209 -11.41 1.31 28.08
N SER A 210 -12.07 0.55 28.96
CA SER A 210 -12.58 -0.78 28.62
C SER A 210 -13.73 -1.16 29.54
N ILE A 211 -14.78 -1.76 28.98
CA ILE A 211 -15.91 -2.33 29.72
C ILE A 211 -16.11 -3.78 29.29
N PHE A 212 -16.32 -4.67 30.25
CA PHE A 212 -16.35 -6.10 30.02
C PHE A 212 -17.37 -6.81 30.89
N GLU A 213 -18.00 -7.85 30.36
CA GLU A 213 -19.03 -8.62 31.03
C GLU A 213 -18.41 -9.81 31.77
N PHE A 214 -18.54 -9.87 33.10
CA PHE A 214 -18.02 -10.95 33.95
C PHE A 214 -18.85 -11.09 35.24
N ASP A 215 -19.86 -11.96 35.23
CA ASP A 215 -20.95 -12.03 36.21
C ASP A 215 -21.75 -10.69 36.31
N ASP A 216 -21.08 -9.65 36.79
CA ASP A 216 -21.43 -8.23 36.72
C ASP A 216 -20.64 -7.52 35.59
N TYR A 217 -20.85 -6.23 35.35
CA TYR A 217 -19.98 -5.48 34.44
C TYR A 217 -18.71 -5.01 35.15
N LEU A 218 -17.57 -5.15 34.50
CA LEU A 218 -16.29 -4.61 34.94
C LEU A 218 -15.88 -3.46 34.03
N LEU A 219 -15.36 -2.39 34.63
CA LEU A 219 -15.00 -1.16 33.92
C LEU A 219 -13.61 -0.68 34.36
N ILE A 220 -12.82 -0.21 33.41
CA ILE A 220 -11.59 0.54 33.65
C ILE A 220 -11.71 1.92 33.03
N LEU A 221 -11.34 2.95 33.81
CA LEU A 221 -11.26 4.34 33.37
C LEU A 221 -9.80 4.75 33.11
N ARG A 222 -9.61 5.53 32.04
CA ARG A 222 -8.33 6.00 31.51
C ARG A 222 -7.45 6.65 32.59
N ASP A 223 -8.02 7.51 33.41
CA ASP A 223 -7.24 8.41 34.28
C ASP A 223 -6.98 7.85 35.69
N SER A 224 -7.57 6.71 36.04
CA SER A 224 -7.56 6.22 37.43
C SER A 224 -6.86 4.86 37.63
N SER A 225 -6.71 4.06 36.56
CA SER A 225 -6.26 2.66 36.65
C SER A 225 -7.07 1.83 37.67
N ILE A 226 -8.29 2.25 37.99
CA ILE A 226 -9.19 1.55 38.90
C ILE A 226 -10.05 0.57 38.09
N ILE A 227 -10.19 -0.65 38.60
CA ILE A 227 -11.19 -1.60 38.15
C ILE A 227 -12.45 -1.39 39.00
N PHE A 228 -13.55 -1.00 38.36
CA PHE A 228 -14.87 -0.92 38.96
C PHE A 228 -15.71 -2.16 38.61
N ARG A 229 -16.59 -2.55 39.54
CA ARG A 229 -17.70 -3.46 39.31
C ARG A 229 -19.00 -2.68 39.28
N ILE A 230 -19.84 -2.93 38.28
CA ILE A 230 -21.18 -2.37 38.15
C ILE A 230 -22.16 -3.54 38.30
N ASN A 231 -22.93 -3.52 39.38
CA ASN A 231 -23.88 -4.57 39.69
C ASN A 231 -25.05 -4.56 38.71
N LYS A 232 -25.34 -5.69 38.03
CA LYS A 232 -26.42 -5.76 37.04
C LYS A 232 -27.83 -5.63 37.66
N ALA A 233 -28.00 -5.91 38.95
CA ALA A 233 -29.31 -5.91 39.60
C ALA A 233 -29.80 -4.50 39.97
N ASP A 234 -28.90 -3.56 40.26
CA ASP A 234 -29.26 -2.22 40.74
C ASP A 234 -28.37 -1.08 40.20
N GLY A 235 -27.38 -1.36 39.36
CA GLY A 235 -26.46 -0.37 38.80
C GLY A 235 -25.42 0.16 39.78
N SER A 236 -25.36 -0.38 41.01
CA SER A 236 -24.40 0.10 42.01
C SER A 236 -22.96 -0.17 41.59
N VAL A 237 -22.10 0.84 41.79
CA VAL A 237 -20.69 0.77 41.44
C VAL A 237 -19.84 0.56 42.69
N SER A 238 -18.94 -0.42 42.65
CA SER A 238 -17.94 -0.65 43.69
C SER A 238 -16.54 -0.77 43.09
N GLU A 239 -15.56 -0.12 43.71
CA GLU A 239 -14.14 -0.34 43.38
C GLU A 239 -13.73 -1.77 43.77
N ILE A 240 -13.13 -2.51 42.84
CA ILE A 240 -12.51 -3.82 43.10
C ILE A 240 -11.06 -3.59 43.54
N THR A 241 -10.28 -2.90 42.70
CA THR A 241 -8.85 -2.70 42.94
C THR A 241 -8.32 -1.53 42.13
N ARG A 242 -7.19 -1.00 42.55
CA ARG A 242 -6.43 0.02 41.83
C ARG A 242 -5.16 -0.62 41.30
N LEU A 243 -5.05 -0.68 39.98
CA LEU A 243 -3.82 -1.07 39.32
C LEU A 243 -2.81 0.04 39.54
N LYS A 244 -1.60 -0.32 39.97
CA LYS A 244 -0.49 0.65 39.95
C LYS A 244 -0.16 0.88 38.48
N ALA A 245 -0.52 2.05 37.95
CA ALA A 245 0.15 2.54 36.75
C ALA A 245 1.64 2.64 37.05
N ASP A 246 2.49 2.27 36.09
CA ASP A 246 3.87 2.73 36.10
C ASP A 246 3.82 4.27 36.12
N GLU A 247 4.60 4.91 37.00
CA GLU A 247 4.60 6.38 37.15
C GLU A 247 4.95 7.09 35.84
N ASN A 248 5.53 6.37 34.87
CA ASN A 248 5.88 6.88 33.55
C ASN A 248 4.80 6.64 32.46
N CYS A 249 3.63 6.07 32.81
CA CYS A 249 2.57 5.71 31.85
C CYS A 249 1.52 6.82 31.63
N GLU A 250 1.55 7.91 32.42
CA GLU A 250 0.54 8.98 32.39
C GLU A 250 0.43 9.69 31.03
N ASP A 251 1.47 9.66 30.19
CA ASP A 251 1.52 10.35 28.89
C ASP A 251 1.30 9.43 27.66
N LEU A 252 1.07 8.13 27.87
CA LEU A 252 0.90 7.18 26.78
C LEU A 252 -0.58 6.93 26.47
N TRP A 253 -1.01 7.34 25.27
CA TRP A 253 -2.29 6.95 24.64
C TRP A 253 -2.46 5.42 24.44
N LEU A 254 -1.54 4.61 24.98
CA LEU A 254 -1.19 3.25 24.57
C LEU A 254 -1.14 2.25 25.73
N ALA A 255 -1.83 2.48 26.85
CA ALA A 255 -1.81 1.55 27.99
C ALA A 255 -3.02 0.57 27.96
N PRO A 256 -3.00 -0.55 27.21
CA PRO A 256 -4.06 -1.55 27.27
C PRO A 256 -4.12 -2.16 28.65
N PHE A 257 -5.10 -1.72 29.43
CA PHE A 257 -5.77 -2.58 30.38
C PHE A 257 -7.03 -3.14 29.73
N HIS A 258 -6.95 -4.35 29.18
CA HIS A 258 -8.10 -5.04 28.58
C HIS A 258 -8.45 -6.30 29.36
N PHE A 259 -9.75 -6.51 29.57
CA PHE A 259 -10.26 -7.73 30.17
C PHE A 259 -10.45 -8.81 29.13
N ILE A 260 -10.08 -10.04 29.48
CA ILE A 260 -10.20 -11.20 28.60
C ILE A 260 -10.62 -12.40 29.46
N LYS A 261 -11.60 -13.18 28.99
CA LYS A 261 -11.89 -14.50 29.58
C LYS A 261 -10.99 -15.54 28.92
N ASP A 262 -10.46 -16.47 29.70
CA ASP A 262 -9.88 -17.67 29.11
C ASP A 262 -10.97 -18.65 28.66
N ARG A 263 -10.55 -19.77 28.06
CA ARG A 263 -11.47 -20.85 27.62
C ARG A 263 -12.39 -21.36 28.74
N ASP A 264 -11.92 -21.34 29.99
CA ASP A 264 -12.57 -21.93 31.16
C ASP A 264 -13.47 -20.91 31.87
N GLY A 265 -13.47 -19.66 31.37
CA GLY A 265 -14.23 -18.55 31.91
C GLY A 265 -13.53 -17.85 33.08
N ASP A 266 -12.25 -18.10 33.34
CA ASP A 266 -11.47 -17.31 34.29
C ASP A 266 -11.15 -15.94 33.69
N LEU A 267 -11.16 -14.90 34.52
CA LEU A 267 -10.89 -13.53 34.09
C LEU A 267 -9.41 -13.17 34.18
N TYR A 268 -8.91 -12.57 33.11
CA TYR A 268 -7.57 -12.03 32.98
C TYR A 268 -7.60 -10.56 32.59
N VAL A 269 -6.52 -9.86 32.92
CA VAL A 269 -6.25 -8.48 32.54
C VAL A 269 -4.95 -8.48 31.76
N LEU A 270 -5.01 -8.08 30.49
CA LEU A 270 -3.84 -7.69 29.73
C LEU A 270 -3.42 -6.32 30.26
N ARG A 271 -2.18 -6.17 30.74
CA ARG A 271 -1.62 -4.91 31.21
C ARG A 271 -0.35 -4.56 30.46
N THR A 272 -0.01 -3.28 30.46
CA THR A 272 1.24 -2.77 29.89
C THR A 272 2.34 -2.75 30.95
N ASN A 273 3.55 -3.14 30.59
CA ASN A 273 4.75 -3.01 31.40
C ASN A 273 5.77 -2.13 30.66
N THR A 274 6.15 -1.01 31.28
CA THR A 274 7.03 0.03 30.73
C THR A 274 8.37 0.15 31.45
N GLU A 275 8.74 -0.82 32.30
CA GLU A 275 9.99 -0.78 33.11
C GLU A 275 11.26 -0.62 32.26
N ASP A 276 11.24 -1.05 30.99
CA ASP A 276 12.36 -0.99 30.05
C ASP A 276 12.17 0.03 28.90
N CYS A 277 11.14 0.88 28.95
CA CYS A 277 10.86 1.88 27.91
C CYS A 277 11.79 3.10 28.04
N ASP A 278 12.46 3.53 26.95
CA ASP A 278 13.19 4.80 26.90
C ASP A 278 12.22 5.97 26.66
N LEU A 279 11.74 6.56 27.76
CA LEU A 279 10.77 7.66 27.75
C LEU A 279 11.45 9.05 27.73
N GLU A 280 12.77 9.14 27.91
CA GLU A 280 13.49 10.41 28.08
C GLU A 280 13.86 11.11 26.74
N ASN A 281 13.78 10.42 25.59
CA ASN A 281 14.21 10.95 24.27
C ASN A 281 13.08 11.37 23.31
N GLN A 282 11.84 11.61 23.79
CA GLN A 282 10.69 11.84 22.92
C GLN A 282 10.48 13.33 22.56
N GLU A 283 11.03 13.80 21.44
CA GLU A 283 10.69 15.12 20.86
C GLU A 283 9.42 15.10 19.97
N ARG A 284 8.77 13.93 19.74
CA ARG A 284 7.50 13.80 18.99
C ARG A 284 6.58 12.67 19.52
N PRO A 285 5.24 12.76 19.34
CA PRO A 285 4.30 11.73 19.77
C PRO A 285 4.34 10.51 18.84
N GLY A 286 4.92 9.40 19.32
CA GLY A 286 5.00 8.10 18.65
C GLY A 286 5.15 6.97 19.68
N ARG A 287 4.73 5.75 19.32
CA ARG A 287 4.68 4.57 20.20
C ARG A 287 6.09 4.23 20.72
N PRO A 288 6.34 4.15 22.05
CA PRO A 288 7.65 3.76 22.56
C PRO A 288 8.02 2.34 22.13
N SER A 289 9.25 2.14 21.67
CA SER A 289 9.79 0.80 21.42
C SER A 289 10.10 0.09 22.74
N GLY A 290 9.79 -1.21 22.82
CA GLY A 290 10.15 -2.05 23.98
C GLY A 290 9.04 -2.20 25.03
N ILE A 291 7.81 -1.80 24.70
CA ILE A 291 6.63 -2.07 25.53
C ILE A 291 6.44 -3.58 25.64
N LYS A 292 6.16 -4.06 26.86
CA LYS A 292 5.76 -5.44 27.10
C LYS A 292 4.30 -5.50 27.49
N TYR A 293 3.60 -6.54 27.06
CA TYR A 293 2.23 -6.81 27.48
C TYR A 293 2.17 -8.05 28.34
N GLU A 294 1.52 -7.99 29.49
CA GLU A 294 1.44 -9.07 30.47
C GLU A 294 0.00 -9.47 30.69
N LEU A 295 -0.29 -10.76 30.57
CA LEU A 295 -1.63 -11.29 30.84
C LEU A 295 -1.66 -11.85 32.26
N CYS A 296 -2.35 -11.16 33.18
CA CYS A 296 -2.42 -11.54 34.59
C CYS A 296 -3.84 -11.98 34.96
N LYS A 297 -3.98 -13.05 35.76
CA LYS A 297 -5.30 -13.48 36.26
C LYS A 297 -5.81 -12.48 37.28
N LEU A 298 -7.10 -12.14 37.24
CA LEU A 298 -7.74 -11.37 38.32
C LEU A 298 -8.17 -12.33 39.44
N GLU A 299 -7.59 -12.17 40.62
CA GLU A 299 -7.85 -12.98 41.82
C GLU A 299 -8.42 -12.10 42.94
N GLY A 300 -9.75 -12.03 43.00
CA GLY A 300 -10.45 -11.12 43.91
C GLY A 300 -10.09 -9.67 43.62
N ASP A 301 -9.36 -9.05 44.55
CA ASP A 301 -8.98 -7.63 44.50
C ASP A 301 -7.51 -7.44 44.05
N SER A 302 -6.88 -8.46 43.46
CA SER A 302 -5.46 -8.42 43.05
C SER A 302 -5.21 -9.11 41.71
N LEU A 303 -4.12 -8.75 41.04
CA LEU A 303 -3.61 -9.47 39.87
C LEU A 303 -2.58 -10.53 40.29
N SER A 304 -2.64 -11.71 39.68
CA SER A 304 -1.60 -12.72 39.79
C SER A 304 -0.28 -12.24 39.17
N GLU A 305 0.79 -13.02 39.36
CA GLU A 305 1.96 -12.93 38.49
C GLU A 305 1.55 -13.13 37.00
N PRO A 306 2.27 -12.55 36.04
CA PRO A 306 1.99 -12.73 34.62
C PRO A 306 1.95 -14.21 34.24
N PHE A 307 0.86 -14.62 33.61
CA PHE A 307 0.74 -15.94 33.01
C PHE A 307 1.61 -16.03 31.75
N ILE A 308 1.63 -14.97 30.95
CA ILE A 308 2.48 -14.84 29.78
C ILE A 308 2.84 -13.37 29.56
N THR A 309 4.02 -13.13 28.98
CA THR A 309 4.51 -11.82 28.57
C THR A 309 4.74 -11.81 27.07
N PHE A 310 4.18 -10.81 26.40
CA PHE A 310 4.37 -10.55 24.98
C PHE A 310 5.42 -9.44 24.80
N HIS A 311 6.24 -9.60 23.78
CA HIS A 311 7.29 -8.67 23.37
C HIS A 311 6.98 -8.01 22.01
N ASP A 312 5.78 -8.27 21.49
CA ASP A 312 5.28 -7.71 20.24
C ASP A 312 4.45 -6.49 20.58
N ASP A 313 4.67 -5.41 19.84
CA ASP A 313 3.98 -4.15 20.04
C ASP A 313 2.47 -4.31 19.79
N ASP A 314 2.01 -5.24 18.92
CA ASP A 314 0.61 -5.37 18.52
C ASP A 314 -0.12 -6.64 19.03
N CYS A 315 0.17 -7.04 20.27
CA CYS A 315 -0.52 -8.19 20.87
C CYS A 315 -1.95 -7.87 21.33
N ASN A 316 -2.94 -8.58 20.77
CA ASN A 316 -4.34 -8.53 21.20
C ASN A 316 -4.92 -9.95 21.40
N PRO A 317 -4.68 -10.59 22.56
CA PRO A 317 -5.18 -11.94 22.81
C PRO A 317 -6.71 -11.98 22.91
N GLN A 318 -7.28 -13.11 22.51
CA GLN A 318 -8.70 -13.42 22.55
C GLN A 318 -8.94 -14.71 23.35
N THR A 319 -10.19 -14.93 23.75
CA THR A 319 -10.62 -16.17 24.43
C THR A 319 -10.20 -17.41 23.64
N GLY A 320 -9.62 -18.41 24.31
CA GLY A 320 -9.21 -19.67 23.70
C GLY A 320 -10.34 -20.69 23.56
N TYR A 321 -9.99 -21.86 23.03
CA TYR A 321 -10.89 -23.02 22.88
C TYR A 321 -10.10 -24.33 22.99
N GLY A 322 -10.78 -25.43 23.29
CA GLY A 322 -10.16 -26.76 23.27
C GLY A 322 -8.93 -26.84 24.18
N LYS A 323 -7.74 -27.12 23.61
CA LYS A 323 -6.47 -27.16 24.35
C LYS A 323 -5.76 -25.80 24.48
N TYR A 324 -6.27 -24.75 23.85
CA TYR A 324 -5.77 -23.39 23.98
C TYR A 324 -6.56 -22.59 25.02
N LYS A 325 -5.85 -21.98 25.96
CA LYS A 325 -6.37 -21.10 26.99
C LYS A 325 -6.74 -19.74 26.40
N PHE A 326 -5.90 -19.23 25.49
CA PHE A 326 -6.09 -18.03 24.69
C PHE A 326 -5.66 -18.29 23.25
N ILE A 327 -6.10 -17.44 22.34
CA ILE A 327 -5.48 -17.30 21.02
C ILE A 327 -4.98 -15.86 20.87
N TYR A 328 -3.97 -15.65 20.03
CA TYR A 328 -3.54 -14.30 19.63
C TYR A 328 -2.96 -14.38 18.22
N LEU A 329 -2.92 -13.27 17.52
CA LEU A 329 -2.36 -13.20 16.17
C LEU A 329 -1.20 -12.22 16.11
N ASN A 330 -0.36 -12.40 15.10
CA ASN A 330 0.56 -11.39 14.59
C ASN A 330 0.53 -11.42 13.06
N ASP A 331 1.45 -10.68 12.43
CA ASP A 331 1.52 -10.56 10.97
C ASP A 331 1.81 -11.88 10.23
N THR A 332 2.28 -12.92 10.94
CA THR A 332 2.69 -14.20 10.33
C THR A 332 1.70 -15.33 10.57
N ALA A 333 1.06 -15.36 11.73
CA ALA A 333 0.20 -16.47 12.13
C ALA A 333 -0.82 -16.13 13.22
N LEU A 334 -1.81 -17.00 13.35
CA LEU A 334 -2.64 -17.17 14.54
C LEU A 334 -2.00 -18.23 15.44
N TYR A 335 -1.79 -17.91 16.70
CA TYR A 335 -1.22 -18.80 17.71
C TYR A 335 -2.25 -19.12 18.80
N GLY A 336 -2.16 -20.33 19.33
CA GLY A 336 -2.85 -20.76 20.54
C GLY A 336 -1.88 -20.84 21.72
N ILE A 337 -2.31 -20.38 22.89
CA ILE A 337 -1.53 -20.43 24.13
C ILE A 337 -2.06 -21.57 24.99
N CYS A 338 -1.25 -22.57 25.31
CA CYS A 338 -1.60 -23.71 26.15
C CYS A 338 -1.56 -23.38 27.66
N ASP A 339 -2.04 -24.29 28.51
CA ASP A 339 -2.10 -24.11 29.97
C ASP A 339 -0.76 -23.83 30.67
N ASP A 340 0.35 -24.28 30.06
CA ASP A 340 1.70 -24.06 30.56
C ASP A 340 2.36 -22.80 29.98
N GLY A 341 1.61 -22.01 29.20
CA GLY A 341 2.09 -20.81 28.53
C GLY A 341 2.84 -21.08 27.22
N SER A 342 3.01 -22.34 26.82
CA SER A 342 3.59 -22.68 25.50
C SER A 342 2.67 -22.23 24.37
N GLN A 343 3.27 -21.80 23.26
CA GLN A 343 2.56 -21.29 22.10
C GLN A 343 2.64 -22.32 20.96
N GLU A 344 1.53 -22.53 20.28
CA GLU A 344 1.47 -23.36 19.07
C GLU A 344 0.84 -22.57 17.92
N GLU A 345 1.43 -22.66 16.73
CA GLU A 345 0.85 -22.11 15.50
C GLU A 345 -0.43 -22.87 15.14
N ILE A 346 -1.53 -22.15 14.95
CA ILE A 346 -2.83 -22.67 14.52
C ILE A 346 -3.02 -22.41 13.02
N ILE A 347 -2.88 -21.16 12.59
CA ILE A 347 -2.99 -20.74 11.20
C ILE A 347 -1.71 -20.03 10.81
N ASN A 348 -1.08 -20.46 9.73
CA ASN A 348 0.00 -19.70 9.12
C ASN A 348 -0.59 -18.91 7.94
N TRP A 349 -0.59 -17.58 8.04
CA TRP A 349 -1.25 -16.72 7.04
C TRP A 349 -0.61 -16.90 5.66
N TYR A 350 0.72 -17.00 5.64
CA TYR A 350 1.49 -17.15 4.41
C TYR A 350 1.22 -18.49 3.71
N ASN A 351 1.32 -19.61 4.44
CA ASN A 351 1.03 -20.94 3.91
C ASN A 351 -0.42 -21.08 3.44
N SER A 352 -1.33 -20.29 4.02
CA SER A 352 -2.76 -20.31 3.70
C SER A 352 -3.15 -19.37 2.56
N ASP A 353 -2.22 -18.57 2.04
CA ASP A 353 -2.52 -17.47 1.10
C ASP A 353 -3.56 -16.48 1.66
N LEU A 354 -3.54 -16.27 2.98
CA LEU A 354 -4.44 -15.38 3.70
C LEU A 354 -3.69 -14.15 4.20
N GLU A 355 -4.45 -13.09 4.50
CA GLU A 355 -3.96 -11.91 5.22
C GLU A 355 -4.28 -12.06 6.72
N PRO A 356 -3.46 -11.50 7.62
CA PRO A 356 -3.82 -11.36 9.01
C PRO A 356 -5.19 -10.66 9.13
N MET A 357 -6.07 -11.21 9.95
CA MET A 357 -7.42 -10.67 10.17
C MET A 357 -7.87 -10.95 11.58
N SER A 358 -8.84 -10.19 12.10
CA SER A 358 -9.45 -10.49 13.40
C SER A 358 -10.14 -11.84 13.33
N VAL A 359 -9.81 -12.74 14.26
CA VAL A 359 -10.33 -14.12 14.27
C VAL A 359 -11.06 -14.40 15.58
N PHE A 360 -12.26 -14.96 15.45
CA PHE A 360 -13.12 -15.37 16.57
C PHE A 360 -13.28 -16.89 16.55
N PRO A 361 -12.89 -17.60 17.62
CA PRO A 361 -13.07 -19.04 17.71
C PRO A 361 -14.54 -19.35 17.93
N VAL A 362 -15.11 -20.16 17.05
CA VAL A 362 -16.53 -20.53 17.13
C VAL A 362 -16.75 -22.04 17.21
N GLY A 363 -15.71 -22.85 17.01
CA GLY A 363 -15.73 -24.29 17.18
C GLY A 363 -14.32 -24.84 17.40
N ASN A 364 -14.18 -26.17 17.41
CA ASN A 364 -12.86 -26.81 17.41
C ASN A 364 -12.24 -26.66 16.02
N ASP A 365 -11.23 -25.80 15.91
CA ASP A 365 -10.48 -25.50 14.66
C ASP A 365 -11.35 -24.83 13.56
N GLU A 366 -12.50 -24.27 13.92
CA GLU A 366 -13.35 -23.47 13.03
C GLU A 366 -13.45 -22.04 13.56
N PHE A 367 -13.20 -21.07 12.68
CA PHE A 367 -13.17 -19.67 13.05
C PHE A 367 -14.02 -18.80 12.13
N ILE A 368 -14.43 -17.65 12.65
CA ILE A 368 -14.99 -16.56 11.86
C ILE A 368 -13.94 -15.46 11.83
N GLY A 369 -13.59 -14.99 10.63
CA GLY A 369 -12.68 -13.89 10.40
C GLY A 369 -13.43 -12.61 10.03
N ILE A 370 -12.94 -11.45 10.47
CA ILE A 370 -13.36 -10.14 9.97
C ILE A 370 -12.20 -9.53 9.20
N LYS A 371 -12.37 -9.40 7.88
CA LYS A 371 -11.43 -8.69 7.01
C LYS A 371 -11.82 -7.22 6.97
N ALA A 372 -11.05 -6.39 7.67
CA ALA A 372 -11.22 -4.95 7.65
C ALA A 372 -10.20 -4.32 6.68
N PRO A 373 -10.63 -3.52 5.70
CA PRO A 373 -9.71 -2.72 4.90
C PRO A 373 -9.07 -1.60 5.75
N PRO A 374 -7.93 -1.03 5.32
CA PRO A 374 -7.27 0.06 6.03
C PRO A 374 -8.21 1.25 6.28
N PRO A 375 -8.07 1.98 7.41
CA PRO A 375 -8.99 3.04 7.82
C PRO A 375 -9.10 4.22 6.82
N GLU A 376 -8.20 4.32 5.85
CA GLU A 376 -8.14 5.39 4.85
C GLU A 376 -9.11 5.22 3.67
N ARG A 377 -9.84 4.09 3.58
CA ARG A 377 -10.87 3.87 2.55
C ARG A 377 -12.25 3.86 3.22
N GLU A 378 -13.23 4.53 2.61
CA GLU A 378 -14.67 4.36 2.88
C GLU A 378 -15.09 2.91 2.56
N ALA A 379 -14.62 1.94 3.33
CA ALA A 379 -14.62 0.54 2.92
C ALA A 379 -15.27 -0.35 3.97
N THR A 380 -16.15 -1.21 3.46
CA THR A 380 -16.95 -2.15 4.23
C THR A 380 -16.10 -3.33 4.69
N SER A 381 -16.23 -3.74 5.94
CA SER A 381 -15.61 -4.99 6.42
C SER A 381 -16.30 -6.21 5.80
N GLU A 382 -15.53 -7.26 5.52
CA GLU A 382 -16.05 -8.55 5.07
C GLU A 382 -16.00 -9.60 6.18
N LEU A 383 -17.05 -10.41 6.28
CA LEU A 383 -17.10 -11.55 7.18
C LEU A 383 -16.69 -12.80 6.42
N VAL A 384 -15.81 -13.63 6.98
CA VAL A 384 -15.35 -14.88 6.36
C VAL A 384 -15.43 -16.04 7.34
N LYS A 385 -15.65 -17.25 6.83
CA LYS A 385 -15.45 -18.49 7.59
C LYS A 385 -14.07 -19.05 7.28
N LEU A 386 -13.30 -19.38 8.31
CA LEU A 386 -11.99 -20.02 8.20
C LEU A 386 -12.10 -21.49 8.60
N LYS A 387 -11.60 -22.38 7.73
CA LYS A 387 -11.61 -23.83 7.93
C LYS A 387 -10.26 -24.44 7.56
N PRO A 388 -9.84 -25.54 8.20
CA PRO A 388 -8.64 -26.27 7.81
C PRO A 388 -8.70 -26.65 6.33
N GLY A 389 -7.64 -26.33 5.58
CA GLY A 389 -7.55 -26.63 4.17
C GLY A 389 -7.15 -28.08 3.89
N ASP A 390 -7.52 -28.61 2.72
CA ASP A 390 -7.07 -29.94 2.28
C ASP A 390 -5.64 -29.88 1.73
N ILE A 391 -4.67 -30.17 2.59
CA ILE A 391 -3.25 -30.25 2.23
C ILE A 391 -3.01 -31.29 1.11
N SER A 392 -3.81 -32.35 1.01
CA SER A 392 -3.66 -33.35 -0.05
C SER A 392 -3.97 -32.77 -1.43
N ALA A 393 -4.91 -31.82 -1.50
CA ALA A 393 -5.21 -31.12 -2.74
C ALA A 393 -4.05 -30.22 -3.19
N LEU A 394 -3.31 -29.61 -2.26
CA LEU A 394 -2.07 -28.88 -2.58
C LEU A 394 -0.99 -29.80 -3.13
N ALA A 395 -0.81 -31.00 -2.55
CA ALA A 395 0.21 -31.96 -2.98
C ALA A 395 0.02 -32.42 -4.44
N GLU A 396 -1.21 -32.35 -4.97
CA GLU A 396 -1.51 -32.66 -6.37
C GLU A 396 -1.19 -31.50 -7.33
N LYS A 397 -0.97 -30.28 -6.83
CA LYS A 397 -0.57 -29.12 -7.64
C LYS A 397 0.92 -29.16 -7.97
N THR A 398 1.29 -28.54 -9.09
CA THR A 398 2.69 -28.27 -9.46
C THR A 398 3.15 -26.99 -8.74
N GLU A 399 4.30 -27.05 -8.08
CA GLU A 399 4.90 -25.90 -7.41
C GLU A 399 5.64 -25.02 -8.43
N LEU A 400 5.41 -23.72 -8.32
CA LEU A 400 6.18 -22.67 -8.99
C LEU A 400 6.77 -21.76 -7.93
N THR A 401 7.88 -21.10 -8.25
CA THR A 401 8.58 -20.20 -7.34
C THR A 401 8.78 -18.81 -7.92
N ILE A 402 8.64 -17.78 -7.10
CA ILE A 402 8.98 -16.39 -7.44
C ILE A 402 9.98 -15.81 -6.44
N GLY A 403 11.06 -15.22 -6.95
CA GLY A 403 12.05 -14.53 -6.13
C GLY A 403 11.55 -13.19 -5.61
N VAL A 404 11.66 -12.95 -4.30
CA VAL A 404 11.33 -11.67 -3.66
C VAL A 404 12.50 -11.21 -2.78
N LEU A 405 12.87 -9.94 -2.91
CA LEU A 405 13.91 -9.32 -2.09
C LEU A 405 13.28 -8.75 -0.82
N VAL A 406 13.81 -9.10 0.35
CA VAL A 406 13.48 -8.53 1.66
C VAL A 406 11.97 -8.23 1.77
N ALA A 407 11.15 -9.28 1.82
CA ALA A 407 9.72 -9.17 1.58
C ALA A 407 8.98 -8.43 2.72
N PRO A 408 8.37 -7.25 2.48
CA PRO A 408 7.28 -6.79 3.33
C PRO A 408 6.01 -7.59 3.00
N ASN A 409 5.20 -7.88 4.02
CA ASN A 409 4.00 -8.73 3.92
C ASN A 409 2.91 -8.17 2.97
N ASP A 410 2.98 -6.89 2.58
CA ASP A 410 1.96 -6.16 1.79
C ASP A 410 2.44 -5.70 0.39
N SER A 411 3.38 -6.41 -0.23
CA SER A 411 3.80 -6.04 -1.60
C SER A 411 2.72 -6.34 -2.67
N PRO A 412 2.63 -5.58 -3.78
CA PRO A 412 1.72 -5.89 -4.89
C PRO A 412 1.92 -7.28 -5.50
N VAL A 413 3.14 -7.83 -5.42
CA VAL A 413 3.46 -9.19 -5.87
C VAL A 413 2.77 -10.23 -4.98
N GLU A 414 2.68 -9.97 -3.68
CA GLU A 414 2.02 -10.86 -2.72
C GLU A 414 0.51 -10.91 -2.96
N THR A 415 -0.13 -9.76 -3.22
CA THR A 415 -1.54 -9.72 -3.65
C THR A 415 -1.75 -10.55 -4.92
N LEU A 416 -0.91 -10.36 -5.94
CA LEU A 416 -0.98 -11.10 -7.19
C LEU A 416 -0.81 -12.62 -7.01
N ARG A 417 0.11 -13.03 -6.13
CA ARG A 417 0.36 -14.43 -5.78
C ARG A 417 -0.85 -15.07 -5.12
N LYS A 418 -1.43 -14.42 -4.11
CA LYS A 418 -2.65 -14.89 -3.42
C LYS A 418 -3.81 -15.06 -4.40
N GLU A 419 -4.04 -14.07 -5.26
CA GLU A 419 -5.08 -14.16 -6.30
C GLU A 419 -4.82 -15.31 -7.30
N PHE A 420 -3.56 -15.52 -7.69
CA PHE A 420 -3.20 -16.61 -8.60
C PHE A 420 -3.45 -17.98 -7.96
N ASN A 421 -2.99 -18.19 -6.74
CA ASN A 421 -3.17 -19.47 -6.03
C ASN A 421 -4.65 -19.79 -5.75
N ALA A 422 -5.45 -18.76 -5.43
CA ALA A 422 -6.88 -18.92 -5.20
C ALA A 422 -7.65 -19.30 -6.48
N ALA A 423 -7.23 -18.78 -7.63
CA ALA A 423 -7.90 -19.02 -8.91
C ALA A 423 -7.39 -20.26 -9.67
N ASN A 424 -6.21 -20.80 -9.31
CA ASN A 424 -5.54 -21.85 -10.07
C ASN A 424 -5.66 -23.23 -9.40
N ASP A 425 -6.16 -24.22 -10.15
CA ASP A 425 -6.33 -25.60 -9.69
C ASP A 425 -5.13 -26.52 -10.00
N ARG A 426 -4.19 -26.04 -10.82
CA ARG A 426 -3.02 -26.80 -11.31
C ARG A 426 -1.71 -26.41 -10.65
N TYR A 427 -1.54 -25.13 -10.34
CA TYR A 427 -0.29 -24.54 -9.85
C TYR A 427 -0.47 -23.91 -8.48
N HIS A 428 0.62 -23.91 -7.72
CA HIS A 428 0.76 -23.16 -6.48
C HIS A 428 2.08 -22.39 -6.51
N LEU A 429 2.00 -21.07 -6.42
CA LEU A 429 3.15 -20.18 -6.45
C LEU A 429 3.62 -19.85 -5.03
N LYS A 430 4.90 -20.10 -4.79
CA LYS A 430 5.60 -19.88 -3.52
C LYS A 430 6.69 -18.82 -3.66
N ASN A 431 6.91 -18.01 -2.62
CA ASN A 431 8.02 -17.07 -2.61
C ASN A 431 9.32 -17.78 -2.23
N VAL A 432 10.39 -17.40 -2.92
CA VAL A 432 11.77 -17.63 -2.50
C VAL A 432 12.29 -16.28 -2.02
N VAL A 433 12.36 -16.12 -0.70
CA VAL A 433 12.73 -14.87 -0.06
C VAL A 433 14.25 -14.77 0.02
N TYR A 434 14.79 -13.65 -0.46
CA TYR A 434 16.20 -13.29 -0.37
C TYR A 434 16.39 -12.14 0.62
N GLY A 435 17.22 -12.37 1.64
CA GLY A 435 17.43 -11.42 2.74
C GLY A 435 16.46 -11.64 3.91
N ASP A 436 16.86 -11.21 5.10
CA ASP A 436 16.06 -11.28 6.32
C ASP A 436 15.60 -9.87 6.70
N PRO A 437 14.28 -9.58 6.76
CA PRO A 437 13.79 -8.27 7.18
C PRO A 437 14.24 -7.88 8.60
N ASN A 438 14.59 -8.84 9.46
CA ASN A 438 15.14 -8.56 10.79
C ASN A 438 16.60 -8.07 10.76
N GLU A 439 17.31 -8.22 9.63
CA GLU A 439 18.63 -7.60 9.44
C GLU A 439 18.53 -6.07 9.21
N LEU A 440 17.32 -5.53 8.97
CA LEU A 440 17.10 -4.09 8.79
C LEU A 440 17.18 -3.36 10.14
N VAL A 441 18.15 -2.45 10.28
CA VAL A 441 18.30 -1.57 11.44
C VAL A 441 17.58 -0.27 11.17
N ARG A 442 16.41 -0.07 11.81
CA ARG A 442 15.67 1.19 11.71
C ARG A 442 16.53 2.32 12.28
N GLY A 443 16.83 3.32 11.44
CA GLY A 443 17.51 4.55 11.84
C GLY A 443 16.57 5.50 12.57
N ASP A 444 16.99 6.75 12.80
CA ASP A 444 16.06 7.77 13.28
C ASP A 444 14.87 7.90 12.31
N GLU A 445 13.65 8.04 12.85
CA GLU A 445 12.39 7.91 12.11
C GLU A 445 12.22 8.91 10.96
N SER A 446 13.11 9.90 10.79
CA SER A 446 12.97 10.95 9.78
C SER A 446 13.14 10.44 8.34
N SER A 447 13.88 9.35 8.12
CA SER A 447 14.20 8.86 6.78
C SER A 447 13.20 7.84 6.24
N GLY A 448 12.40 7.20 7.09
CA GLY A 448 11.50 6.10 6.69
C GLY A 448 12.20 4.84 6.15
N TYR A 449 13.55 4.80 6.15
CA TYR A 449 14.36 3.70 5.66
C TYR A 449 15.37 3.25 6.72
N ALA A 450 15.66 1.95 6.79
CA ALA A 450 16.71 1.43 7.65
C ALA A 450 18.10 1.95 7.21
N ASP A 451 18.95 2.34 8.17
CA ASP A 451 20.29 2.91 7.90
C ASP A 451 21.18 1.98 7.07
N ASN A 452 20.96 0.66 7.21
CA ASN A 452 21.69 -0.38 6.50
C ASN A 452 20.88 -1.02 5.35
N SER A 453 19.73 -0.46 4.98
CA SER A 453 18.84 -1.02 3.95
C SER A 453 19.58 -1.35 2.66
N HIS A 454 20.38 -0.41 2.14
CA HIS A 454 21.15 -0.62 0.91
C HIS A 454 22.10 -1.83 0.98
N GLU A 455 22.78 -2.06 2.11
CA GLU A 455 23.67 -3.22 2.28
C GLU A 455 22.88 -4.53 2.29
N VAL A 456 21.78 -4.58 3.04
CA VAL A 456 20.90 -5.77 3.14
C VAL A 456 20.29 -6.13 1.78
N PHE A 457 19.78 -5.13 1.05
CA PHE A 457 19.23 -5.31 -0.30
C PHE A 457 20.30 -5.77 -1.29
N THR A 458 21.49 -5.15 -1.29
CA THR A 458 22.59 -5.51 -2.20
C THR A 458 23.05 -6.96 -1.99
N LYS A 459 23.15 -7.41 -0.72
CA LYS A 459 23.48 -8.80 -0.37
C LYS A 459 22.39 -9.77 -0.84
N ALA A 460 21.13 -9.47 -0.57
CA ALA A 460 19.98 -10.27 -1.01
C ALA A 460 19.92 -10.40 -2.54
N TYR A 461 20.06 -9.28 -3.24
CA TYR A 461 20.04 -9.23 -4.71
C TYR A 461 21.22 -9.99 -5.33
N SER A 462 22.42 -9.88 -4.74
CA SER A 462 23.59 -10.62 -5.20
C SER A 462 23.40 -12.13 -5.09
N GLN A 463 22.82 -12.60 -3.99
CA GLN A 463 22.51 -14.03 -3.79
C GLN A 463 21.49 -14.53 -4.82
N LEU A 464 20.43 -13.77 -5.08
CA LEU A 464 19.45 -14.08 -6.13
C LEU A 464 20.14 -14.24 -7.49
N CYS A 465 20.98 -13.28 -7.87
CA CYS A 465 21.70 -13.32 -9.15
C CYS A 465 22.67 -14.52 -9.26
N GLU A 466 23.32 -14.91 -8.16
CA GLU A 466 24.19 -16.09 -8.11
C GLU A 466 23.40 -17.40 -8.26
N ASP A 467 22.27 -17.52 -7.58
CA ASP A 467 21.41 -18.70 -7.66
C ASP A 467 20.87 -18.90 -9.09
N ILE A 468 20.38 -17.83 -9.72
CA ILE A 468 19.92 -17.87 -11.12
C ILE A 468 21.06 -18.33 -12.03
N GLN A 469 22.26 -17.76 -11.87
CA GLN A 469 23.44 -18.10 -12.68
C GLN A 469 23.86 -19.57 -12.51
N ASN A 470 23.69 -20.13 -11.31
CA ASN A 470 24.02 -21.52 -10.99
C ASN A 470 22.91 -22.53 -11.32
N GLY A 471 21.76 -22.05 -11.83
CA GLY A 471 20.60 -22.89 -12.16
C GLY A 471 19.77 -23.33 -10.94
N ASN A 472 19.97 -22.68 -9.79
CA ASN A 472 19.23 -22.90 -8.54
C ASN A 472 18.25 -21.77 -8.22
N GLY A 473 18.15 -20.76 -9.09
CA GLY A 473 17.25 -19.62 -8.88
C GLY A 473 15.77 -20.01 -9.00
N PRO A 474 14.86 -19.14 -8.53
CA PRO A 474 13.42 -19.35 -8.61
C PRO A 474 12.94 -19.42 -10.07
N ASP A 475 11.74 -19.95 -10.31
CA ASP A 475 11.15 -20.07 -11.64
C ASP A 475 10.91 -18.70 -12.28
N ILE A 476 10.43 -17.76 -11.48
CA ILE A 476 10.08 -16.38 -11.86
C ILE A 476 10.92 -15.40 -11.05
N VAL A 477 11.40 -14.34 -11.68
CA VAL A 477 12.16 -13.25 -11.05
C VAL A 477 11.59 -11.91 -11.49
N MET A 478 11.66 -10.92 -10.61
CA MET A 478 11.30 -9.54 -10.91
C MET A 478 12.45 -8.59 -10.61
N GLY A 479 12.59 -7.51 -11.38
CA GLY A 479 13.42 -6.37 -11.00
C GLY A 479 14.93 -6.58 -11.09
N LEU A 480 15.41 -7.32 -12.09
CA LEU A 480 16.85 -7.38 -12.40
C LEU A 480 17.35 -6.04 -12.94
N TYR A 481 18.47 -5.54 -12.40
CA TYR A 481 19.22 -4.44 -13.00
C TYR A 481 19.66 -4.83 -14.43
N TYR A 482 19.71 -3.85 -15.33
CA TYR A 482 20.00 -4.09 -16.74
C TYR A 482 21.32 -4.86 -16.95
N GLY A 483 22.37 -4.53 -16.21
CA GLY A 483 23.65 -5.24 -16.33
C GLY A 483 23.55 -6.74 -16.03
N ASP A 484 22.84 -7.11 -14.97
CA ASP A 484 22.60 -8.51 -14.64
C ASP A 484 21.64 -9.17 -15.61
N PHE A 485 20.58 -8.48 -16.04
CA PHE A 485 19.70 -8.94 -17.09
C PHE A 485 20.48 -9.34 -18.35
N TYR A 486 21.32 -8.44 -18.90
CA TYR A 486 22.10 -8.72 -20.11
C TYR A 486 23.10 -9.86 -19.87
N ARG A 487 23.77 -9.89 -18.72
CA ARG A 487 24.71 -10.95 -18.34
C ARG A 487 24.02 -12.32 -18.25
N LEU A 488 22.88 -12.39 -17.57
CA LEU A 488 22.11 -13.62 -17.36
C LEU A 488 21.50 -14.12 -18.68
N ALA A 489 20.96 -13.24 -19.52
CA ALA A 489 20.48 -13.58 -20.86
C ALA A 489 21.62 -14.12 -21.75
N LYS A 490 22.76 -13.42 -21.80
CA LYS A 490 23.97 -13.84 -22.55
C LYS A 490 24.48 -15.22 -22.11
N ASN A 491 24.39 -15.53 -20.83
CA ASN A 491 24.81 -16.81 -20.26
C ASN A 491 23.76 -17.93 -20.41
N GLY A 492 22.59 -17.64 -21.00
CA GLY A 492 21.50 -18.60 -21.17
C GLY A 492 20.77 -18.93 -19.87
N ALA A 493 20.88 -18.09 -18.84
CA ALA A 493 20.24 -18.29 -17.55
C ALA A 493 18.77 -17.84 -17.52
N LEU A 494 18.32 -17.08 -18.52
CA LEU A 494 16.93 -16.64 -18.70
C LEU A 494 16.25 -17.35 -19.87
N ALA A 495 14.94 -17.54 -19.79
CA ALA A 495 14.14 -18.12 -20.85
C ALA A 495 13.81 -17.10 -21.95
N ASP A 496 13.78 -17.57 -23.19
CA ASP A 496 13.31 -16.81 -24.36
C ASP A 496 11.81 -16.54 -24.24
N MET A 497 11.40 -15.27 -24.14
CA MET A 497 10.01 -14.87 -23.98
C MET A 497 9.23 -14.90 -25.29
N ASP A 498 9.90 -14.88 -26.45
CA ASP A 498 9.22 -14.92 -27.75
C ASP A 498 8.38 -16.19 -27.92
N GLN A 499 8.77 -17.27 -27.25
CA GLN A 499 8.01 -18.54 -27.29
C GLN A 499 6.61 -18.42 -26.67
N PHE A 500 6.35 -17.41 -25.83
CA PHE A 500 5.05 -17.14 -25.20
C PHE A 500 4.27 -16.00 -25.89
N LEU A 501 4.93 -15.29 -26.80
CA LEU A 501 4.38 -14.21 -27.63
C LEU A 501 4.04 -14.70 -29.05
N ASP A 502 3.59 -15.96 -29.17
CA ASP A 502 3.14 -16.59 -30.42
C ASP A 502 1.61 -16.50 -30.60
N GLY A 503 0.92 -15.69 -29.79
CA GLY A 503 -0.54 -15.54 -29.76
C GLY A 503 -1.25 -16.36 -28.68
N ARG A 504 -0.57 -17.28 -27.99
CA ARG A 504 -1.15 -18.09 -26.88
C ARG A 504 -1.70 -17.24 -25.73
N SER A 505 -1.04 -16.12 -25.45
CA SER A 505 -1.41 -15.16 -24.41
C SER A 505 -2.42 -14.10 -24.88
N GLY A 506 -2.90 -14.19 -26.13
CA GLY A 506 -3.66 -13.12 -26.77
C GLY A 506 -2.79 -12.01 -27.37
N TYR A 507 -1.47 -12.04 -27.13
CA TYR A 507 -0.50 -11.07 -27.63
C TYR A 507 0.56 -11.73 -28.51
N THR A 508 1.10 -10.93 -29.42
CA THR A 508 2.23 -11.27 -30.28
C THR A 508 3.40 -10.34 -30.00
N ARG A 509 4.60 -10.72 -30.47
CA ARG A 509 5.78 -9.84 -30.39
C ARG A 509 5.53 -8.44 -30.97
N ASP A 510 4.73 -8.35 -32.05
CA ASP A 510 4.42 -7.07 -32.69
C ASP A 510 3.52 -6.16 -31.84
N ASP A 511 2.82 -6.73 -30.85
CA ASP A 511 2.03 -5.97 -29.89
C ASP A 511 2.89 -5.29 -28.82
N VAL A 512 4.17 -5.67 -28.66
CA VAL A 512 5.09 -5.02 -27.71
C VAL A 512 5.62 -3.71 -28.29
N PHE A 513 5.72 -2.66 -27.46
CA PHE A 513 6.28 -1.36 -27.89
C PHE A 513 7.75 -1.48 -28.34
N PRO A 514 8.16 -0.79 -29.41
CA PRO A 514 9.53 -0.91 -29.95
C PRO A 514 10.64 -0.60 -28.94
N ALA A 515 10.48 0.44 -28.12
CA ALA A 515 11.42 0.78 -27.06
C ALA A 515 11.56 -0.35 -26.02
N ILE A 516 10.44 -0.99 -25.64
CA ILE A 516 10.44 -2.12 -24.71
C ILE A 516 11.10 -3.33 -25.37
N THR A 517 10.73 -3.66 -26.61
CA THR A 517 11.36 -4.75 -27.37
C THR A 517 12.87 -4.56 -27.44
N LYS A 518 13.35 -3.34 -27.69
CA LYS A 518 14.78 -3.03 -27.72
C LYS A 518 15.44 -3.20 -26.35
N ALA A 519 14.85 -2.66 -25.30
CA ALA A 519 15.40 -2.68 -23.94
C ALA A 519 15.45 -4.10 -23.34
N MET A 520 14.45 -4.92 -23.65
CA MET A 520 14.29 -6.25 -23.08
C MET A 520 14.80 -7.37 -23.99
N SER A 521 15.47 -7.03 -25.10
CA SER A 521 16.12 -8.02 -25.97
C SER A 521 17.61 -8.13 -25.72
N ALA A 522 18.16 -9.34 -25.77
CA ALA A 522 19.60 -9.55 -25.82
C ALA A 522 20.12 -9.41 -27.26
N LYS A 523 21.44 -9.56 -27.45
CA LYS A 523 22.13 -9.42 -28.75
C LYS A 523 21.60 -10.33 -29.86
N ASP A 524 21.06 -11.47 -29.50
CA ASP A 524 20.44 -12.43 -30.44
C ASP A 524 19.08 -11.94 -30.98
N GLY A 525 18.57 -10.81 -30.46
CA GLY A 525 17.32 -10.19 -30.87
C GLY A 525 16.09 -10.79 -30.20
N LYS A 526 16.25 -11.74 -29.27
CA LYS A 526 15.15 -12.36 -28.53
C LYS A 526 14.83 -11.57 -27.28
N ILE A 527 13.55 -11.53 -26.90
CA ILE A 527 13.12 -10.91 -25.65
C ILE A 527 13.36 -11.88 -24.50
N TYR A 528 13.93 -11.40 -23.39
CA TYR A 528 14.18 -12.23 -22.19
C TYR A 528 13.45 -11.73 -20.94
N GLY A 529 12.76 -10.59 -21.01
CA GLY A 529 11.87 -10.11 -19.95
C GLY A 529 10.78 -9.20 -20.48
N LEU A 530 9.73 -8.99 -19.69
CA LEU A 530 8.63 -8.09 -20.04
C LEU A 530 8.21 -7.26 -18.82
N PRO A 531 8.10 -5.93 -18.93
CA PRO A 531 7.54 -5.09 -17.88
C PRO A 531 6.02 -5.20 -17.84
N ALA A 532 5.44 -5.27 -16.65
CA ALA A 532 3.97 -5.17 -16.53
C ALA A 532 3.46 -3.79 -16.96
N SER A 533 4.28 -2.76 -16.78
CA SER A 533 3.91 -1.39 -17.13
C SER A 533 5.10 -0.53 -17.53
N PHE A 534 4.86 0.64 -18.11
CA PHE A 534 5.90 1.64 -18.35
C PHE A 534 5.37 3.07 -18.18
N THR A 535 6.31 4.01 -17.98
CA THR A 535 6.08 5.46 -18.14
C THR A 535 6.91 6.00 -19.30
N CYS A 536 6.58 7.20 -19.77
CA CYS A 536 7.33 7.88 -20.83
C CYS A 536 7.68 9.29 -20.39
N ASP A 537 8.90 9.52 -19.91
CA ASP A 537 9.37 10.86 -19.57
C ASP A 537 9.63 11.68 -20.84
N CYS A 538 9.32 12.97 -20.78
CA CYS A 538 9.34 13.83 -21.94
C CYS A 538 9.67 15.29 -21.58
N LEU A 539 10.08 16.04 -22.61
CA LEU A 539 10.18 17.49 -22.59
C LEU A 539 9.14 18.07 -23.56
N PHE A 540 8.47 19.13 -23.14
CA PHE A 540 7.42 19.81 -23.90
C PHE A 540 7.85 21.23 -24.26
N VAL A 541 7.59 21.63 -25.49
CA VAL A 541 7.89 22.98 -26.02
C VAL A 541 6.71 23.44 -26.86
N LYS A 542 6.38 24.74 -26.84
CA LYS A 542 5.34 25.27 -27.75
C LYS A 542 5.82 25.18 -29.21
N ASN A 543 4.95 24.78 -30.14
CA ASN A 543 5.26 24.61 -31.56
C ASN A 543 5.89 25.86 -32.20
N LYS A 544 5.52 27.06 -31.71
CA LYS A 544 6.07 28.34 -32.20
C LYS A 544 7.58 28.52 -31.94
N PHE A 545 8.14 27.79 -30.96
CA PHE A 545 9.57 27.82 -30.64
C PHE A 545 10.31 26.60 -31.19
N TRP A 546 9.65 25.44 -31.28
CA TRP A 546 10.23 24.21 -31.83
C TRP A 546 9.16 23.28 -32.43
N ASP A 547 9.22 23.05 -33.74
CA ASP A 547 8.23 22.26 -34.49
C ASP A 547 8.76 20.91 -35.01
N LYS A 548 10.04 20.59 -34.79
CA LYS A 548 10.62 19.28 -35.15
C LYS A 548 10.27 18.22 -34.10
N PRO A 549 10.13 16.93 -34.49
CA PRO A 549 9.68 15.87 -33.59
C PRO A 549 10.65 15.53 -32.45
N THR A 550 11.92 15.89 -32.57
CA THR A 550 12.97 15.74 -31.55
C THR A 550 14.10 16.76 -31.82
N TRP A 551 15.17 16.71 -31.03
CA TRP A 551 16.39 17.50 -31.17
C TRP A 551 17.63 16.68 -30.80
N THR A 552 18.79 17.09 -31.33
CA THR A 552 20.10 16.62 -30.86
C THR A 552 20.57 17.40 -29.63
N MET A 553 21.59 16.94 -28.89
CA MET A 553 22.16 17.70 -27.76
C MET A 553 22.63 19.09 -28.21
N ASP A 554 23.25 19.21 -29.38
CA ASP A 554 23.71 20.49 -29.93
C ASP A 554 22.55 21.42 -30.33
N GLU A 555 21.43 20.87 -30.81
CA GLU A 555 20.23 21.64 -31.10
C GLU A 555 19.56 22.12 -29.82
N MET A 556 19.48 21.28 -28.78
CA MET A 556 18.98 21.68 -27.46
C MET A 556 19.84 22.81 -26.86
N LEU A 557 21.16 22.68 -26.89
CA LEU A 557 22.06 23.74 -26.43
C LEU A 557 21.83 25.06 -27.16
N LYS A 558 21.73 25.03 -28.50
CA LYS A 558 21.43 26.21 -29.30
C LYS A 558 20.04 26.78 -29.01
N PHE A 559 19.06 25.95 -28.71
CA PHE A 559 17.72 26.40 -28.34
C PHE A 559 17.76 27.22 -27.04
N TYR A 560 18.48 26.74 -26.03
CA TYR A 560 18.67 27.44 -24.77
C TYR A 560 19.54 28.70 -24.92
N ASP A 561 20.61 28.64 -25.71
CA ASP A 561 21.53 29.78 -25.92
C ASP A 561 20.89 30.93 -26.73
N ASN A 562 19.91 30.62 -27.58
CA ASN A 562 19.19 31.60 -28.40
C ASN A 562 17.77 31.88 -27.88
N ALA A 563 17.50 31.60 -26.61
CA ALA A 563 16.21 31.88 -26.01
C ALA A 563 15.89 33.39 -26.11
N PRO A 564 14.62 33.76 -26.38
CA PRO A 564 14.20 35.15 -26.44
C PRO A 564 14.31 35.81 -25.06
N ASP A 565 14.44 37.13 -25.04
CA ASP A 565 14.51 37.93 -23.80
C ASP A 565 13.33 37.70 -22.83
N SER A 566 12.19 37.19 -23.33
CA SER A 566 11.04 36.83 -22.49
C SER A 566 11.30 35.64 -21.58
N ALA A 567 12.19 34.71 -21.97
CA ALA A 567 12.46 33.43 -21.31
C ALA A 567 13.34 33.58 -20.05
N VAL A 568 13.02 34.54 -19.20
CA VAL A 568 13.81 34.94 -18.03
C VAL A 568 13.99 33.86 -16.97
N ASN A 569 13.16 32.80 -16.98
CA ASN A 569 13.15 31.71 -16.00
C ASN A 569 13.50 30.34 -16.61
N MET A 570 14.11 30.30 -17.79
CA MET A 570 14.44 29.08 -18.51
C MET A 570 15.28 28.06 -17.71
N TYR A 571 16.15 28.54 -16.80
CA TYR A 571 17.04 27.71 -15.96
C TYR A 571 16.55 27.51 -14.51
N ASN A 572 15.40 28.11 -14.17
CA ASN A 572 14.87 28.14 -12.81
C ASN A 572 13.59 27.29 -12.64
N TYR A 573 13.07 26.74 -13.74
CA TYR A 573 11.88 25.88 -13.71
C TYR A 573 12.19 24.45 -13.21
N ILE A 574 13.41 23.95 -13.46
CA ILE A 574 13.87 22.60 -13.09
C ILE A 574 15.16 22.75 -12.28
N VAL A 575 15.31 21.93 -11.24
CA VAL A 575 16.56 21.88 -10.47
C VAL A 575 17.64 21.05 -11.16
N ARG A 576 18.90 21.35 -10.88
CA ARG A 576 20.07 20.71 -11.48
C ARG A 576 20.07 19.19 -11.34
N SER A 577 19.73 18.66 -10.17
CA SER A 577 19.72 17.22 -9.89
C SER A 577 18.74 16.49 -10.82
N SER A 578 17.50 16.97 -10.91
CA SER A 578 16.47 16.38 -11.79
C SER A 578 16.84 16.49 -13.27
N MET A 579 17.42 17.63 -13.71
CA MET A 579 17.88 17.76 -15.08
C MET A 579 19.05 16.82 -15.38
N PHE A 580 20.01 16.69 -14.46
CA PHE A 580 21.14 15.78 -14.63
C PHE A 580 20.69 14.33 -14.65
N GLU A 581 19.80 13.93 -13.74
CA GLU A 581 19.21 12.58 -13.71
C GLU A 581 18.57 12.22 -15.05
N ALA A 582 17.71 13.10 -15.57
CA ALA A 582 17.04 12.87 -16.83
C ALA A 582 17.98 12.81 -18.04
N LEU A 583 19.03 13.65 -18.06
CA LEU A 583 20.03 13.64 -19.14
C LEU A 583 21.01 12.47 -19.03
N LYS A 584 21.34 12.03 -17.81
CA LYS A 584 22.11 10.81 -17.53
C LYS A 584 21.34 9.60 -18.06
N ASP A 585 20.08 9.46 -17.66
CA ASP A 585 19.25 8.30 -18.02
C ASP A 585 18.91 8.23 -19.51
N SER A 586 18.84 9.38 -20.19
CA SER A 586 18.62 9.43 -21.65
C SER A 586 19.90 9.20 -22.46
N ALA A 587 21.05 9.02 -21.83
CA ALA A 587 22.32 8.72 -22.51
C ALA A 587 22.42 7.21 -22.85
N TYR A 588 21.47 6.71 -23.65
CA TYR A 588 21.23 5.28 -23.92
C TYR A 588 22.38 4.50 -24.57
N ASP A 589 23.42 5.18 -25.06
CA ASP A 589 24.57 4.60 -25.76
C ASP A 589 25.88 4.65 -24.94
N VAL A 590 25.83 5.17 -23.71
CA VAL A 590 27.03 5.30 -22.86
C VAL A 590 27.48 3.97 -22.25
N ILE A 591 26.65 2.93 -22.27
CA ILE A 591 26.99 1.58 -21.79
C ILE A 591 26.72 0.54 -22.87
N ASP A 592 27.72 -0.31 -23.13
CA ASP A 592 27.62 -1.52 -23.93
C ASP A 592 27.86 -2.73 -23.00
N TYR A 593 26.77 -3.29 -22.47
CA TYR A 593 26.81 -4.44 -21.56
C TYR A 593 27.37 -5.70 -22.23
N ASP A 594 27.18 -5.87 -23.55
CA ASP A 594 27.69 -7.02 -24.28
C ASP A 594 29.22 -7.04 -24.33
N LYS A 595 29.84 -5.87 -24.57
CA LYS A 595 31.29 -5.70 -24.59
C LYS A 595 31.90 -5.44 -23.22
N GLY A 596 31.07 -5.09 -22.22
CA GLY A 596 31.54 -4.62 -20.93
C GLY A 596 32.36 -3.34 -21.06
N GLU A 597 31.89 -2.41 -21.90
CA GLU A 597 32.50 -1.12 -22.21
C GLU A 597 31.51 0.02 -21.87
N CYS A 598 32.04 1.19 -21.52
CA CYS A 598 31.26 2.41 -21.35
C CYS A 598 32.02 3.62 -21.92
N HIS A 599 31.30 4.73 -22.17
CA HIS A 599 31.81 5.91 -22.86
C HIS A 599 31.31 7.23 -22.23
N PHE A 600 31.43 7.34 -20.91
CA PHE A 600 31.16 8.57 -20.15
C PHE A 600 32.16 9.68 -20.43
N ASP A 601 33.33 9.36 -21.00
CA ASP A 601 34.33 10.33 -21.46
C ASP A 601 34.02 10.93 -22.84
N SER A 602 32.86 10.58 -23.42
CA SER A 602 32.41 11.13 -24.70
C SER A 602 32.09 12.63 -24.63
N ASP A 603 32.27 13.32 -25.76
CA ASP A 603 31.92 14.74 -25.88
C ASP A 603 30.42 14.99 -25.58
N ASP A 604 29.54 14.02 -25.87
CA ASP A 604 28.10 14.13 -25.59
C ASP A 604 27.81 14.12 -24.08
N PHE A 605 28.40 13.19 -23.33
CA PHE A 605 28.19 13.11 -21.88
C PHE A 605 28.79 14.33 -21.16
N ILE A 606 29.94 14.83 -21.62
CA ILE A 606 30.53 16.08 -21.10
C ILE A 606 29.57 17.26 -21.31
N LYS A 607 28.95 17.38 -22.49
CA LYS A 607 27.94 18.43 -22.74
C LYS A 607 26.73 18.30 -21.82
N ARG A 608 26.28 17.08 -21.51
CA ARG A 608 25.17 16.84 -20.56
C ARG A 608 25.51 17.32 -19.15
N LEU A 609 26.73 17.05 -18.67
CA LEU A 609 27.22 17.58 -17.39
C LEU A 609 27.25 19.11 -17.40
N GLU A 610 27.88 19.71 -18.42
CA GLU A 610 28.01 21.17 -18.55
C GLU A 610 26.65 21.87 -18.64
N PHE A 611 25.71 21.28 -19.38
CA PHE A 611 24.36 21.81 -19.51
C PHE A 611 23.58 21.73 -18.19
N SER A 612 23.66 20.60 -17.48
CA SER A 612 22.98 20.41 -16.19
C SER A 612 23.41 21.45 -15.17
N LYS A 613 24.69 21.82 -15.14
CA LYS A 613 25.22 22.84 -14.22
C LYS A 613 24.60 24.23 -14.39
N ARG A 614 24.00 24.53 -15.55
CA ARG A 614 23.34 25.82 -15.82
C ARG A 614 22.05 26.03 -15.00
N PHE A 615 21.47 24.96 -14.46
CA PHE A 615 20.25 24.99 -13.66
C PHE A 615 20.53 25.26 -12.18
N LEU A 616 19.49 25.70 -11.46
CA LEU A 616 19.55 26.00 -10.04
C LEU A 616 20.08 24.80 -9.23
N PRO A 617 21.01 25.00 -8.28
CA PRO A 617 21.50 23.93 -7.42
C PRO A 617 20.36 23.36 -6.57
N TYR A 618 20.53 22.10 -6.17
CA TYR A 618 19.81 21.53 -5.05
C TYR A 618 20.39 22.10 -3.74
N TYR A 619 19.55 22.43 -2.76
CA TYR A 619 20.00 22.67 -1.39
C TYR A 619 19.96 21.31 -0.67
N GLU A 620 21.07 20.91 -0.03
CA GLU A 620 21.40 19.53 0.33
C GLU A 620 20.38 18.81 1.26
N ASP A 621 19.45 19.52 1.90
CA ASP A 621 18.60 18.99 2.98
C ASP A 621 17.20 18.51 2.53
N GLY A 622 17.12 17.83 1.40
CA GLY A 622 15.86 17.20 0.97
C GLY A 622 14.90 18.15 0.27
N LEU A 623 13.81 17.61 -0.30
CA LEU A 623 12.69 18.42 -0.76
C LEU A 623 12.07 19.27 0.38
N GLY A 624 12.37 18.98 1.65
CA GLY A 624 11.89 19.67 2.84
C GLY A 624 12.30 21.14 2.93
N GLU A 625 13.54 21.49 2.62
CA GLU A 625 14.01 22.87 2.77
C GLU A 625 13.67 23.79 1.58
N ILE A 626 13.24 23.25 0.44
CA ILE A 626 12.68 24.08 -0.65
C ILE A 626 11.37 24.75 -0.18
N TYR A 627 10.66 24.16 0.78
CA TYR A 627 9.38 24.69 1.28
C TYR A 627 9.51 25.82 2.31
N ASP A 628 10.67 25.99 2.96
CA ASP A 628 10.88 26.96 4.03
C ASP A 628 11.72 28.19 3.62
N TYR A 629 12.29 28.22 2.40
CA TYR A 629 12.96 29.41 1.88
C TYR A 629 11.95 30.46 1.34
N PRO A 630 12.06 31.76 1.72
CA PRO A 630 11.13 32.82 1.30
C PRO A 630 10.97 32.98 -0.22
N GLU A 631 11.98 32.57 -0.98
CA GLU A 631 12.06 32.66 -2.44
C GLU A 631 11.24 31.59 -3.17
N PHE A 632 10.92 30.47 -2.52
CA PHE A 632 10.07 29.38 -3.05
C PHE A 632 8.68 29.36 -2.39
N SER A 633 8.19 30.53 -1.98
CA SER A 633 6.85 30.70 -1.39
C SER A 633 5.74 30.09 -2.25
N GLN A 634 4.57 29.85 -1.64
CA GLN A 634 3.33 29.49 -2.36
C GLN A 634 3.07 30.41 -3.57
N GLU A 635 3.40 31.70 -3.44
CA GLU A 635 3.26 32.69 -4.51
C GLU A 635 4.25 32.44 -5.65
N TYR A 636 5.51 32.16 -5.35
CA TYR A 636 6.52 31.79 -6.35
C TYR A 636 6.11 30.54 -7.14
N ARG A 637 5.59 29.50 -6.47
CA ARG A 637 5.14 28.26 -7.12
C ARG A 637 3.93 28.46 -8.02
N ASN A 638 2.96 29.24 -7.56
CA ASN A 638 1.81 29.65 -8.37
C ASN A 638 2.22 30.44 -9.60
N ASP A 639 3.26 31.26 -9.48
CA ASP A 639 3.81 32.01 -10.60
C ASP A 639 4.59 31.10 -11.54
N MET A 640 5.38 30.14 -11.02
CA MET A 640 6.12 29.16 -11.80
C MET A 640 5.23 28.39 -12.77
N PHE A 641 4.06 27.95 -12.31
CA PHE A 641 3.08 27.23 -13.13
C PHE A 641 2.56 28.04 -14.33
N LYS A 642 2.62 29.38 -14.27
CA LYS A 642 2.18 30.29 -15.35
C LYS A 642 3.31 30.70 -16.28
N TRP A 643 4.57 30.38 -15.97
CA TRP A 643 5.72 30.84 -16.75
C TRP A 643 5.72 30.29 -18.17
N PHE A 644 5.25 29.06 -18.37
CA PHE A 644 5.19 28.46 -19.69
C PHE A 644 4.22 29.22 -20.61
N GLY A 645 3.02 29.48 -20.13
CA GLY A 645 1.99 30.25 -20.81
C GLY A 645 2.43 31.67 -21.12
N ALA A 646 3.23 32.27 -20.22
CA ALA A 646 3.79 33.60 -20.37
C ALA A 646 5.12 33.66 -21.14
N ASP A 647 5.58 32.55 -21.73
CA ASP A 647 6.87 32.44 -22.44
C ASP A 647 8.10 32.87 -21.59
N LYS A 648 7.99 32.74 -20.27
CA LYS A 648 9.08 32.96 -19.28
C LYS A 648 9.93 31.73 -19.06
N THR A 649 9.36 30.55 -19.27
CA THR A 649 10.10 29.32 -19.54
C THR A 649 9.60 28.76 -20.88
N LEU A 650 10.47 28.06 -21.61
CA LEU A 650 10.14 27.50 -22.92
C LEU A 650 10.05 25.98 -22.94
N VAL A 651 10.56 25.32 -21.89
CA VAL A 651 10.63 23.86 -21.78
C VAL A 651 9.98 23.45 -20.47
N ILE A 652 9.11 22.44 -20.56
CA ILE A 652 8.51 21.78 -19.40
C ILE A 652 8.97 20.34 -19.36
N ASN A 653 9.35 19.86 -18.18
CA ASN A 653 9.58 18.45 -17.94
C ASN A 653 8.31 17.81 -17.40
N GLY A 654 7.97 16.62 -17.90
CA GLY A 654 6.80 15.87 -17.47
C GLY A 654 6.74 14.50 -18.15
N ALA A 655 5.61 13.81 -18.01
CA ALA A 655 5.36 12.53 -18.67
C ALA A 655 4.50 12.72 -19.92
N ALA A 656 4.78 11.96 -20.98
CA ALA A 656 3.88 11.80 -22.12
C ALA A 656 2.71 10.89 -21.72
N ASP A 657 1.77 11.46 -20.97
CA ASP A 657 0.60 10.78 -20.42
C ASP A 657 -0.74 11.40 -20.89
N THR A 658 -1.85 10.86 -20.39
CA THR A 658 -3.21 11.36 -20.68
C THR A 658 -3.49 12.74 -20.08
N TRP A 659 -2.59 13.28 -19.25
CA TRP A 659 -2.67 14.62 -18.65
C TRP A 659 -1.98 15.70 -19.50
N ILE A 660 -1.64 15.38 -20.75
CA ILE A 660 -1.04 16.34 -21.70
C ILE A 660 -1.90 17.59 -21.94
N ASN A 661 -3.22 17.48 -21.79
CA ASN A 661 -4.18 18.58 -21.79
C ASN A 661 -3.89 19.62 -20.69
N ILE A 662 -3.41 19.22 -19.51
CA ILE A 662 -2.98 20.16 -18.45
C ILE A 662 -1.81 21.01 -18.95
N ILE A 663 -0.81 20.36 -19.55
CA ILE A 663 0.38 21.04 -20.07
C ILE A 663 0.00 21.99 -21.21
N LYS A 664 -0.84 21.55 -22.14
CA LYS A 664 -1.27 22.37 -23.28
C LYS A 664 -2.21 23.50 -22.86
N ASP A 665 -3.35 23.15 -22.26
CA ASP A 665 -4.47 24.08 -22.11
C ASP A 665 -4.36 24.96 -20.87
N ILE A 666 -3.72 24.47 -19.81
CA ILE A 666 -3.55 25.22 -18.57
C ILE A 666 -2.18 25.89 -18.54
N GLN A 667 -1.09 25.11 -18.56
CA GLN A 667 0.25 25.69 -18.46
C GLN A 667 0.63 26.44 -19.74
N GLY A 668 0.30 25.89 -20.91
CA GLY A 668 0.60 26.45 -22.22
C GLY A 668 -0.38 27.53 -22.68
N ASN A 669 -1.40 27.84 -21.88
CA ASN A 669 -2.46 28.81 -22.20
C ASN A 669 -3.19 28.48 -23.52
N GLY A 670 -3.40 27.18 -23.78
CA GLY A 670 -4.10 26.68 -24.96
C GLY A 670 -3.28 26.69 -26.25
N GLU A 671 -2.02 27.11 -26.21
CA GLU A 671 -1.14 27.09 -27.39
C GLU A 671 -0.70 25.66 -27.72
N GLU A 672 -0.54 25.38 -29.01
CA GLU A 672 -0.09 24.07 -29.47
C GLU A 672 1.31 23.73 -28.96
N ILE A 673 1.46 22.52 -28.42
CA ILE A 673 2.70 22.01 -27.84
C ILE A 673 3.24 20.82 -28.64
N ASN A 674 4.55 20.63 -28.55
CA ASN A 674 5.31 19.54 -29.13
C ASN A 674 5.90 18.70 -28.00
N LEU A 675 5.75 17.37 -28.10
CA LEU A 675 6.42 16.41 -27.24
C LEU A 675 7.81 16.15 -27.84
N VAL A 676 8.75 17.07 -27.61
CA VAL A 676 10.08 16.96 -28.24
C VAL A 676 10.94 15.88 -27.58
N GLY A 677 10.73 15.65 -26.27
CA GLY A 677 11.47 14.66 -25.51
C GLY A 677 12.93 15.02 -25.25
N TYR A 678 13.70 14.07 -24.74
CA TYR A 678 15.12 14.23 -24.49
C TYR A 678 15.94 14.12 -25.79
N PRO A 679 17.16 14.68 -25.80
CA PRO A 679 18.00 14.67 -26.98
C PRO A 679 18.38 13.29 -27.49
N THR A 680 18.21 13.06 -28.79
CA THR A 680 18.50 11.79 -29.46
C THR A 680 18.86 11.99 -30.93
N ASP A 681 19.81 11.18 -31.41
CA ASP A 681 20.23 11.14 -32.82
C ASP A 681 19.70 9.91 -33.57
N ASN A 682 19.06 8.96 -32.87
CA ASN A 682 18.74 7.63 -33.41
C ASN A 682 17.28 7.19 -33.22
N SER A 683 16.43 8.06 -32.65
CA SER A 683 15.01 7.82 -32.45
C SER A 683 14.18 8.90 -33.16
N GLU A 684 13.03 8.53 -33.70
CA GLU A 684 12.11 9.49 -34.32
C GLU A 684 11.48 10.43 -33.29
N ARG A 685 11.38 9.99 -32.03
CA ARG A 685 10.84 10.73 -30.88
C ARG A 685 11.79 10.69 -29.69
N GLY A 686 11.90 11.81 -28.98
CA GLY A 686 12.78 11.92 -27.80
C GLY A 686 12.19 11.36 -26.49
N GLY A 687 11.01 10.74 -26.53
CA GLY A 687 10.36 10.22 -25.32
C GLY A 687 11.19 9.09 -24.73
N MET A 688 11.41 9.15 -23.41
CA MET A 688 12.22 8.17 -22.69
C MET A 688 11.30 7.19 -21.97
N ILE A 689 11.23 5.98 -22.51
CA ILE A 689 10.40 4.91 -21.94
C ILE A 689 11.09 4.31 -20.72
N ARG A 690 10.38 4.18 -19.61
CA ARG A 690 10.87 3.50 -18.40
C ARG A 690 10.05 2.25 -18.14
N PRO A 691 10.59 1.06 -18.47
CA PRO A 691 10.01 -0.21 -18.03
C PRO A 691 9.85 -0.24 -16.51
N MET A 692 8.73 -0.78 -16.02
CA MET A 692 8.45 -0.96 -14.60
C MET A 692 7.98 -2.38 -14.35
N ASN A 693 8.33 -2.93 -13.18
CA ASN A 693 7.95 -4.29 -12.77
C ASN A 693 8.30 -5.31 -13.86
N CYS A 694 9.57 -5.38 -14.25
CA CYS A 694 10.08 -6.31 -15.25
C CYS A 694 10.09 -7.74 -14.70
N TYR A 695 9.37 -8.63 -15.37
CA TYR A 695 9.30 -10.06 -15.07
C TYR A 695 10.18 -10.87 -16.02
N TYR A 696 10.82 -11.89 -15.45
CA TYR A 696 11.70 -12.83 -16.12
C TYR A 696 11.34 -14.27 -15.68
N ILE A 697 11.53 -15.24 -16.57
CA ILE A 697 11.42 -16.67 -16.28
C ILE A 697 12.83 -17.25 -16.40
N THR A 698 13.29 -17.97 -15.39
CA THR A 698 14.63 -18.56 -15.42
C THR A 698 14.68 -19.76 -16.35
N SER A 699 15.85 -19.99 -16.94
CA SER A 699 16.08 -21.15 -17.81
C SER A 699 15.92 -22.48 -17.06
N SER A 700 16.23 -22.49 -15.76
CA SER A 700 16.10 -23.63 -14.83
C SER A 700 14.65 -23.99 -14.51
N CYS A 701 13.70 -23.09 -14.75
CA CYS A 701 12.28 -23.38 -14.58
C CYS A 701 11.86 -24.62 -15.38
N GLN A 702 11.35 -25.63 -14.68
CA GLN A 702 10.94 -26.90 -15.31
C GLN A 702 9.62 -26.76 -16.06
N ASP A 703 8.69 -25.98 -15.50
CA ASP A 703 7.35 -25.75 -16.05
C ASP A 703 7.16 -24.29 -16.46
N LYS A 704 7.75 -23.93 -17.60
CA LYS A 704 7.74 -22.56 -18.09
C LYS A 704 6.35 -22.08 -18.54
N ASP A 705 5.46 -23.01 -18.93
CA ASP A 705 4.08 -22.67 -19.28
C ASP A 705 3.29 -22.26 -18.02
N GLY A 706 3.47 -22.98 -16.91
CA GLY A 706 2.93 -22.58 -15.61
C GLY A 706 3.49 -21.24 -15.13
N ALA A 707 4.81 -21.04 -15.24
CA ALA A 707 5.43 -19.76 -14.89
C ALA A 707 4.88 -18.60 -15.76
N TRP A 708 4.69 -18.84 -17.06
CA TRP A 708 4.09 -17.88 -17.97
C TRP A 708 2.64 -17.53 -17.60
N GLU A 709 1.85 -18.48 -17.09
CA GLU A 709 0.47 -18.19 -16.65
C GLU A 709 0.43 -17.12 -15.57
N PHE A 710 1.33 -17.19 -14.58
CA PHE A 710 1.47 -16.14 -13.58
C PHE A 710 1.98 -14.84 -14.19
N VAL A 711 3.05 -14.88 -15.00
CA VAL A 711 3.60 -13.67 -15.64
C VAL A 711 2.55 -12.97 -16.48
N ALA A 712 1.77 -13.70 -17.30
CA ALA A 712 0.69 -13.14 -18.10
C ALA A 712 -0.39 -12.46 -17.24
N LYS A 713 -0.77 -13.05 -16.08
CA LYS A 713 -1.66 -12.40 -15.11
C LYS A 713 -1.03 -11.11 -14.56
N ALA A 714 0.24 -11.13 -14.20
CA ALA A 714 0.95 -9.96 -13.71
C ALA A 714 1.04 -8.84 -14.76
N LEU A 715 1.31 -9.17 -16.03
CA LEU A 715 1.31 -8.21 -17.15
C LEU A 715 -0.09 -7.61 -17.43
N GLY A 716 -1.16 -8.35 -17.14
CA GLY A 716 -2.53 -7.85 -17.20
C GLY A 716 -2.93 -6.95 -16.03
N ASN A 717 -2.25 -7.07 -14.89
CA ASN A 717 -2.46 -6.23 -13.71
C ASN A 717 -1.57 -4.97 -13.79
N ASN A 718 -1.98 -4.03 -14.65
CA ASN A 718 -1.24 -2.79 -14.87
C ASN A 718 -1.30 -1.87 -13.63
N GLN A 719 -0.20 -1.81 -12.87
CA GLN A 719 -0.01 -0.89 -11.74
C GLN A 719 0.64 0.44 -12.17
N GLY A 720 1.10 0.58 -13.42
CA GLY A 720 1.69 1.80 -13.97
C GLY A 720 0.77 2.55 -14.94
N ILE A 721 1.31 3.58 -15.60
CA ILE A 721 0.51 4.43 -16.51
C ILE A 721 0.09 3.66 -17.76
N TYR A 722 1.01 2.92 -18.38
CA TYR A 722 0.77 2.20 -19.62
C TYR A 722 1.18 0.74 -19.54
N SER A 723 0.48 -0.12 -20.29
CA SER A 723 0.87 -1.52 -20.47
C SER A 723 1.94 -1.65 -21.54
N CYS A 724 2.86 -2.61 -21.39
CA CYS A 724 3.86 -2.93 -22.43
C CYS A 724 3.24 -3.40 -23.76
N PHE A 725 1.96 -3.77 -23.76
CA PHE A 725 1.21 -4.15 -24.94
C PHE A 725 0.43 -2.95 -25.54
N LYS A 726 0.58 -2.79 -26.85
CA LYS A 726 0.01 -1.70 -27.66
C LYS A 726 -1.52 -1.65 -27.61
N PRO A 727 -2.28 -2.77 -27.72
CA PRO A 727 -3.74 -2.71 -27.65
C PRO A 727 -4.25 -2.20 -26.29
N GLU A 728 -3.60 -2.61 -25.20
CA GLU A 728 -3.96 -2.30 -23.82
C GLU A 728 -3.70 -0.83 -23.54
N THR A 729 -2.51 -0.33 -23.94
CA THR A 729 -2.19 1.10 -23.85
C THR A 729 -3.13 1.95 -24.68
N ARG A 730 -3.54 1.49 -25.88
CA ARG A 730 -4.55 2.19 -26.67
C ARG A 730 -5.89 2.27 -25.92
N ASN A 731 -6.31 1.18 -25.27
CA ASN A 731 -7.53 1.15 -24.47
C ASN A 731 -7.44 2.07 -23.25
N ILE A 732 -6.29 2.12 -22.57
CA ILE A 732 -6.05 3.02 -21.44
C ILE A 732 -6.21 4.48 -21.88
N ILE A 733 -5.53 4.89 -22.95
CA ILE A 733 -5.61 6.28 -23.46
C ILE A 733 -7.04 6.62 -23.90
N ASN A 734 -7.71 5.73 -24.63
CA ASN A 734 -9.06 5.98 -25.13
C ASN A 734 -10.10 6.13 -24.00
N LYS A 735 -9.89 5.52 -22.83
CA LYS A 735 -10.80 5.65 -21.69
C LYS A 735 -10.82 7.07 -21.11
N GLU A 736 -9.75 7.83 -21.29
CA GLU A 736 -9.64 9.22 -20.81
C GLU A 736 -10.21 10.25 -21.80
N VAL A 737 -10.56 9.83 -23.02
CA VAL A 737 -11.13 10.73 -24.03
C VAL A 737 -12.51 11.22 -23.58
N GLY A 738 -12.67 12.54 -23.49
CA GLY A 738 -13.93 13.16 -23.07
C GLY A 738 -14.25 13.03 -21.59
N VAL A 739 -13.36 12.47 -20.77
CA VAL A 739 -13.53 12.43 -19.31
C VAL A 739 -13.29 13.83 -18.74
N GLU A 740 -14.23 14.33 -17.95
CA GLU A 740 -14.09 15.63 -17.29
C GLU A 740 -13.32 15.48 -15.98
N HIS A 741 -12.23 16.22 -15.87
CA HIS A 741 -11.39 16.28 -14.68
C HIS A 741 -11.47 17.66 -14.05
N THR A 742 -11.25 17.75 -12.74
CA THR A 742 -11.07 19.03 -12.06
C THR A 742 -9.87 18.97 -11.15
N ALA A 743 -9.11 20.07 -11.07
CA ALA A 743 -8.08 20.23 -10.04
C ALA A 743 -8.41 21.46 -9.20
N SER A 744 -8.59 21.26 -7.88
CA SER A 744 -9.02 22.31 -6.95
C SER A 744 -10.33 23.02 -7.38
N GLY A 745 -11.26 22.29 -7.99
CA GLY A 745 -12.51 22.83 -8.52
C GLY A 745 -12.38 23.62 -9.84
N ILE A 746 -11.19 23.68 -10.42
CA ILE A 746 -10.96 24.25 -11.75
C ILE A 746 -11.11 23.12 -12.78
N PRO A 747 -12.04 23.25 -13.74
CA PRO A 747 -12.18 22.29 -14.83
C PRO A 747 -10.90 22.19 -15.66
N ILE A 748 -10.48 20.96 -15.92
CA ILE A 748 -9.40 20.64 -16.85
C ILE A 748 -10.08 20.24 -18.16
N PRO A 749 -9.73 20.86 -19.30
CA PRO A 749 -10.27 20.46 -20.59
C PRO A 749 -10.03 18.97 -20.85
N SER A 750 -11.06 18.21 -21.21
CA SER A 750 -10.93 16.77 -21.45
C SER A 750 -9.97 16.46 -22.61
N LEU A 751 -9.32 15.29 -22.54
CA LEU A 751 -8.49 14.78 -23.62
C LEU A 751 -9.35 14.56 -24.88
N THR A 752 -8.92 15.08 -26.02
CA THR A 752 -9.62 14.85 -27.31
C THR A 752 -9.13 13.57 -28.00
N THR A 753 -9.91 13.06 -28.96
CA THR A 753 -9.50 11.92 -29.79
C THR A 753 -8.20 12.19 -30.55
N GLU A 754 -8.02 13.41 -31.08
CA GLU A 754 -6.80 13.78 -31.79
C GLU A 754 -5.57 13.80 -30.87
N GLN A 755 -5.73 14.28 -29.63
CA GLN A 755 -4.67 14.27 -28.63
C GLN A 755 -4.32 12.84 -28.21
N ALA A 756 -5.34 11.98 -28.01
CA ALA A 756 -5.17 10.56 -27.73
C ALA A 756 -4.43 9.83 -28.87
N ASP A 757 -4.81 10.08 -30.13
CA ASP A 757 -4.13 9.49 -31.29
C ASP A 757 -2.69 9.98 -31.43
N MET A 758 -2.44 11.28 -31.22
CA MET A 758 -1.09 11.86 -31.22
C MET A 758 -0.22 11.25 -30.13
N LEU A 759 -0.75 11.11 -28.91
CA LEU A 759 -0.05 10.51 -27.78
C LEU A 759 0.30 9.04 -28.05
N TYR A 760 -0.66 8.26 -28.55
CA TYR A 760 -0.44 6.86 -28.89
C TYR A 760 0.59 6.69 -30.01
N ASP A 761 0.51 7.50 -31.08
CA ASP A 761 1.50 7.52 -32.16
C ASP A 761 2.89 7.92 -31.66
N TYR A 762 2.96 8.88 -30.74
CA TYR A 762 4.21 9.28 -30.10
C TYR A 762 4.87 8.11 -29.38
N LEU A 763 4.14 7.41 -28.50
CA LEU A 763 4.65 6.24 -27.77
C LEU A 763 5.09 5.11 -28.70
N CYS A 764 4.36 4.85 -29.79
CA CYS A 764 4.72 3.83 -30.78
C CYS A 764 6.02 4.15 -31.54
N LYS A 765 6.39 5.44 -31.64
CA LYS A 765 7.58 5.92 -32.37
C LYS A 765 8.79 6.17 -31.45
N CYS A 766 8.60 6.12 -30.13
CA CYS A 766 9.72 6.08 -29.20
C CYS A 766 10.48 4.74 -29.36
N SER A 767 11.79 4.82 -29.58
CA SER A 767 12.65 3.62 -29.73
C SER A 767 13.74 3.52 -28.66
N ASN A 768 13.75 4.41 -27.67
CA ASN A 768 14.74 4.42 -26.59
C ASN A 768 14.06 4.23 -25.24
N ALA A 769 14.69 3.43 -24.38
CA ALA A 769 14.36 3.32 -22.97
C ALA A 769 15.43 4.04 -22.13
N ALA A 770 15.05 4.45 -20.92
CA ALA A 770 16.00 4.97 -19.95
C ALA A 770 17.08 3.93 -19.63
N VAL A 771 18.31 4.38 -19.45
CA VAL A 771 19.38 3.56 -18.90
C VAL A 771 19.14 3.38 -17.41
N GLU A 772 19.04 2.12 -17.00
CA GLU A 772 19.05 1.75 -15.60
C GLU A 772 20.48 1.34 -15.20
N TYR A 773 21.01 2.01 -14.19
CA TYR A 773 22.35 1.78 -13.64
C TYR A 773 22.21 1.00 -12.33
N ASP A 774 23.13 0.09 -12.05
CA ASP A 774 23.21 -0.49 -10.71
C ASP A 774 23.60 0.57 -9.66
N ASP A 775 23.38 0.27 -8.39
CA ASP A 775 23.58 1.23 -7.30
C ASP A 775 25.04 1.71 -7.19
N ASP A 776 26.02 0.82 -7.45
CA ASP A 776 27.45 1.16 -7.44
C ASP A 776 27.77 2.18 -8.56
N MET A 777 27.22 1.97 -9.75
CA MET A 777 27.38 2.89 -10.89
C MET A 777 26.70 4.22 -10.62
N THR A 778 25.47 4.19 -10.10
CA THR A 778 24.71 5.38 -9.73
C THR A 778 25.51 6.22 -8.75
N THR A 779 26.00 5.61 -7.68
CA THR A 779 26.85 6.25 -6.67
C THR A 779 28.10 6.86 -7.31
N ALA A 780 28.82 6.08 -8.13
CA ALA A 780 30.03 6.58 -8.80
C ALA A 780 29.77 7.77 -9.73
N ILE A 781 28.66 7.75 -10.48
CA ILE A 781 28.28 8.84 -11.38
C ILE A 781 27.97 10.11 -10.58
N TYR A 782 27.13 10.00 -9.54
CA TYR A 782 26.73 11.17 -8.75
C TYR A 782 27.88 11.76 -7.94
N GLU A 783 28.72 10.95 -7.30
CA GLU A 783 29.87 11.46 -6.51
C GLU A 783 30.84 12.28 -7.38
N GLU A 784 31.17 11.80 -8.57
CA GLU A 784 32.08 12.51 -9.47
C GLU A 784 31.42 13.71 -10.17
N ALA A 785 30.14 13.59 -10.56
CA ALA A 785 29.37 14.70 -11.12
C ALA A 785 29.22 15.84 -10.09
N ASN A 786 28.99 15.50 -8.81
CA ASN A 786 28.87 16.49 -7.72
C ASN A 786 30.17 17.27 -7.50
N LYS A 787 31.35 16.63 -7.65
CA LYS A 787 32.64 17.36 -7.64
C LYS A 787 32.70 18.41 -8.74
N TYR A 788 32.19 18.12 -9.94
CA TYR A 788 32.08 19.12 -10.99
C TYR A 788 31.07 20.22 -10.65
N PHE A 789 29.89 19.86 -10.14
CA PHE A 789 28.84 20.82 -9.78
C PHE A 789 29.24 21.76 -8.63
N THR A 790 30.18 21.34 -7.79
CA THR A 790 30.75 22.12 -6.67
C THR A 790 32.10 22.79 -6.99
N ASP A 791 32.46 22.87 -8.29
CA ASP A 791 33.69 23.51 -8.77
C ASP A 791 35.01 22.87 -8.28
N LEU A 792 34.97 21.62 -7.81
CA LEU A 792 36.17 20.87 -7.39
C LEU A 792 36.97 20.28 -8.55
N CYS A 793 36.35 20.09 -9.72
CA CYS A 793 37.02 19.62 -10.94
C CYS A 793 36.35 20.16 -12.22
N SER A 794 36.97 19.94 -13.39
CA SER A 794 36.34 20.26 -14.68
C SER A 794 35.35 19.18 -15.11
N ALA A 795 34.42 19.50 -16.02
CA ALA A 795 33.45 18.51 -16.54
C ALA A 795 34.16 17.32 -17.18
N LYS A 796 35.27 17.58 -17.89
CA LYS A 796 36.11 16.54 -18.49
C LYS A 796 36.79 15.67 -17.43
N ASP A 797 37.26 16.25 -16.34
CA ASP A 797 37.88 15.48 -15.26
C ASP A 797 36.85 14.60 -14.55
N ALA A 798 35.65 15.12 -14.27
CA ALA A 798 34.55 14.34 -13.73
C ALA A 798 34.14 13.19 -14.67
N ALA A 799 33.93 13.49 -15.96
CA ALA A 799 33.61 12.49 -16.98
C ALA A 799 34.67 11.37 -17.05
N ASN A 800 35.96 11.71 -17.03
CA ASN A 800 37.04 10.73 -17.00
C ASN A 800 37.05 9.89 -15.71
N ALA A 801 36.74 10.50 -14.55
CA ALA A 801 36.65 9.79 -13.27
C ALA A 801 35.46 8.81 -13.27
N ILE A 802 34.30 9.25 -13.77
CA ILE A 802 33.12 8.40 -13.97
C ILE A 802 33.46 7.24 -14.90
N GLN A 803 34.03 7.53 -16.07
CA GLN A 803 34.48 6.52 -17.04
C GLN A 803 35.36 5.46 -16.38
N SER A 804 36.36 5.90 -15.61
CA SER A 804 37.29 5.01 -14.91
C SER A 804 36.58 4.13 -13.88
N ARG A 805 35.75 4.71 -13.01
CA ARG A 805 35.06 3.98 -11.93
C ARG A 805 34.01 3.01 -12.48
N VAL A 806 33.19 3.46 -13.44
CA VAL A 806 32.17 2.60 -14.06
C VAL A 806 32.81 1.49 -14.90
N SER A 807 33.93 1.74 -15.59
CA SER A 807 34.67 0.69 -16.29
C SER A 807 35.15 -0.43 -15.36
N GLU A 808 35.53 -0.10 -14.12
CA GLU A 808 35.90 -1.10 -13.11
C GLU A 808 34.70 -1.92 -12.66
N ILE A 809 33.55 -1.28 -12.38
CA ILE A 809 32.30 -1.95 -12.01
C ILE A 809 31.84 -2.88 -13.14
N MET A 810 31.90 -2.43 -14.39
CA MET A 810 31.50 -3.19 -15.58
C MET A 810 32.26 -4.51 -15.79
N LYS A 811 33.42 -4.70 -15.14
CA LYS A 811 34.18 -5.96 -15.21
C LYS A 811 33.37 -7.16 -14.73
N LYS A 812 32.41 -6.97 -13.81
CA LYS A 812 31.53 -8.04 -13.31
C LYS A 812 30.55 -8.57 -14.38
N TYR A 813 30.35 -7.84 -15.48
CA TYR A 813 29.44 -8.22 -16.57
C TYR A 813 30.12 -8.84 -17.81
N ARG A 814 31.46 -8.97 -17.80
CA ARG A 814 32.22 -9.42 -18.97
C ARG A 814 32.11 -10.91 -19.27
#